data_AF-A0A246RLV9-F1
#
_entry.id   AF-A0A246RLV9-F1
#
_cell.length_a   1.000
_cell.length_b   1.000
_cell.length_c   1.000
_cell.angle_alpha   90.00
_cell.angle_beta   90.00
_cell.angle_gamma   90.00
#
_symmetry.space_group_name_H-M   'P 1'
#
loop_
_entity.id
_entity.type
_entity.pdbx_description
1 polymer ?
#
loop_
_entity_poly.entity_id
_entity_poly.type
_entity_poly.pdbx_seq_one_letter_code
_entity_poly.pdbx_strand_id
1 'polypeptide(L)'
;MTTPQDLDDRFRETLGALPEPERRRDPGRPVRPGAALTGHQLLALFDAQVTSRQLDLAARWLRSFDEGFYTIGSAGHEANAAVAAALRPTDPALLHYRSGAFYCLRAAQAADAFPGGDAGEGGDLAAVTGDPDPDGDDHPPAGGPDGIRPPEDAPDDGHPAVDDVPAPAGAQHTGPPAAGPDTDAPDAAGPPDAVTAPPGTPGTGGPPTGLPDAPAAPPGTPDAVDLSPGTPAATGLPDGTVQAGPPAGSDAGAGWGGETGPGSPVHDPHPAAVRPADAVDGVAVPPPPAGPVAYRVGSDGTAEPVPRHQPATAPAAATDTAAGQAVASAAGGPGPAGGPADTGPVVPAGPRPEPAVADPAGGPDPDGWQQAYAEAARDVLRGMVASTLDPIAGGRHKVFGRADLAVVPTTSTIASHLPRAVGLGLAVERLRRMDTAARRDDPDGPPRSPWPRDAIVVCSFGDASVNHASATAAFNTAGWYDHTGLRIPVLFVCEDNGLGISVRSPEGWVERTLRARPGVRYFTADGTDPVAVHAVTAEAAGWVRRHRRPAVLHLRTVRLLGHAGADAEQAYRSTAEIAADEARDPVLATARLLVEAGVATGEELLARYDERGWQVRRTAEEVLDEPKLSAVAEVVAPLSPRRPSRVAAAVAQAAQRAAGPDAAGRAEAFGGKPPELAGPLTLAQSINAALADGMLSHPQLAVFGEDVAAKGGVYGVTKGLRERFGAARVFDTLLDETSVLGLGLGAGLAGMLPVPEIQYLAYLHNAEDQLRGEAATLQFFSQGAFRNPMVVRVPGLAYQEGFGGHFHNDNSVAVLRDVPGLVVAVPARPDDAGPLLRTCLAAAVVDGTVSVFLEPIALYHTRDLYEPGDGEWLGAYAEPSAWAAGHAPIGRARVYGVGSAEDVTIVTFGNGVRMSLRAASTLADEGIGCRVVDLRWLAPLPVADLIREASATGRVLVVDETRRSGGVGEGILAALVDAGYVGAARRVAAVDSFVPLGPAARQVLVSEDAITQGARTLLAR
;
A
#
# COMPACT_ATOMS: atom_id res chain seq x y z
N MET A 1 -30.07 18.48 -19.82
CA MET A 1 -29.10 17.43 -19.43
C MET A 1 -29.26 16.26 -20.37
N THR A 2 -28.18 15.58 -20.74
CA THR A 2 -28.30 14.16 -21.11
C THR A 2 -28.58 13.42 -19.82
N THR A 3 -29.81 12.97 -19.62
CA THR A 3 -30.13 11.99 -18.58
C THR A 3 -29.67 10.60 -19.05
N PRO A 4 -29.58 9.61 -18.16
CA PRO A 4 -29.28 8.23 -18.55
C PRO A 4 -30.32 7.66 -19.53
N GLN A 5 -31.57 8.13 -19.46
CA GLN A 5 -32.63 7.76 -20.40
C GLN A 5 -32.39 8.40 -21.77
N ASP A 6 -32.02 9.69 -21.84
CA ASP A 6 -31.76 10.35 -23.14
C ASP A 6 -30.59 9.69 -23.89
N LEU A 7 -29.60 9.14 -23.17
CA LEU A 7 -28.51 8.35 -23.74
C LEU A 7 -29.01 6.97 -24.23
N ASP A 8 -29.82 6.27 -23.42
CA ASP A 8 -30.40 4.97 -23.77
C ASP A 8 -31.30 5.08 -25.00
N ASP A 9 -32.17 6.09 -25.06
CA ASP A 9 -33.09 6.36 -26.17
C ASP A 9 -32.33 6.63 -27.48
N ARG A 10 -31.28 7.48 -27.46
CA ARG A 10 -30.43 7.73 -28.65
C ARG A 10 -29.60 6.52 -29.06
N PHE A 11 -29.14 5.72 -28.10
CA PHE A 11 -28.44 4.46 -28.39
C PHE A 11 -29.38 3.48 -29.08
N ARG A 12 -30.61 3.29 -28.57
CA ARG A 12 -31.67 2.46 -29.16
C ARG A 12 -32.03 2.89 -30.57
N GLU A 13 -32.27 4.20 -30.77
CA GLU A 13 -32.56 4.78 -32.08
C GLU A 13 -31.42 4.51 -33.07
N THR A 14 -30.17 4.77 -32.67
CA THR A 14 -29.00 4.57 -33.55
C THR A 14 -28.73 3.10 -33.84
N LEU A 15 -29.04 2.19 -32.91
CA LEU A 15 -28.88 0.75 -33.07
C LEU A 15 -29.95 0.14 -33.99
N GLY A 16 -31.21 0.54 -33.80
CA GLY A 16 -32.32 0.14 -34.68
C GLY A 16 -32.24 0.75 -36.09
N ALA A 17 -31.58 1.90 -36.24
CA ALA A 17 -31.35 2.56 -37.53
C ALA A 17 -30.08 2.08 -38.28
N LEU A 18 -29.38 1.05 -37.80
CA LEU A 18 -28.28 0.44 -38.56
C LEU A 18 -28.82 -0.21 -39.87
N PRO A 19 -28.07 -0.12 -40.99
CA PRO A 19 -28.51 -0.66 -42.26
C PRO A 19 -28.59 -2.20 -42.25
N GLU A 20 -29.40 -2.78 -43.11
CA GLU A 20 -29.40 -4.23 -43.32
C GLU A 20 -28.03 -4.71 -43.88
N PRO A 21 -27.51 -5.86 -43.41
CA PRO A 21 -26.27 -6.43 -43.90
C PRO A 21 -26.39 -6.86 -45.37
N GLU A 22 -25.48 -6.41 -46.24
CA GLU A 22 -25.48 -6.73 -47.68
C GLU A 22 -25.61 -8.24 -47.97
N ARG A 23 -25.06 -9.08 -47.08
CA ARG A 23 -25.17 -10.52 -47.11
C ARG A 23 -24.89 -11.11 -45.73
N ARG A 24 -25.81 -11.94 -45.20
CA ARG A 24 -25.56 -12.74 -44.00
C ARG A 24 -24.35 -13.67 -44.17
N ARG A 25 -23.51 -13.74 -43.15
CA ARG A 25 -22.31 -14.57 -43.10
C ARG A 25 -22.35 -15.52 -41.90
N ASP A 26 -21.58 -16.59 -42.03
CA ASP A 26 -21.34 -17.61 -41.02
C ASP A 26 -20.56 -17.00 -39.83
N PRO A 27 -21.15 -16.96 -38.61
CA PRO A 27 -20.54 -16.33 -37.44
C PRO A 27 -19.32 -17.09 -36.88
N GLY A 28 -19.05 -18.31 -37.33
CA GLY A 28 -17.79 -19.01 -37.06
C GLY A 28 -16.58 -18.41 -37.78
N ARG A 29 -16.77 -17.45 -38.69
CA ARG A 29 -15.69 -16.84 -39.48
C ARG A 29 -15.17 -15.53 -38.88
N PRO A 30 -13.91 -15.17 -39.17
CA PRO A 30 -13.37 -13.83 -38.91
C PRO A 30 -14.29 -12.72 -39.43
N VAL A 31 -14.54 -11.70 -38.59
CA VAL A 31 -15.50 -10.62 -38.91
C VAL A 31 -15.04 -9.74 -40.09
N ARG A 32 -13.72 -9.59 -40.26
CA ARG A 32 -13.08 -9.01 -41.44
C ARG A 32 -11.81 -9.81 -41.80
N PRO A 33 -11.33 -9.77 -43.06
CA PRO A 33 -10.11 -10.48 -43.45
C PRO A 33 -8.92 -10.13 -42.55
N GLY A 34 -8.19 -11.15 -42.07
CA GLY A 34 -7.07 -10.98 -41.14
C GLY A 34 -7.44 -10.68 -39.67
N ALA A 35 -8.72 -10.60 -39.31
CA ALA A 35 -9.13 -10.51 -37.92
C ALA A 35 -8.94 -11.85 -37.19
N ALA A 36 -8.49 -11.81 -35.93
CA ALA A 36 -8.51 -12.97 -35.04
C ALA A 36 -9.93 -13.24 -34.48
N LEU A 37 -10.74 -12.20 -34.29
CA LEU A 37 -12.10 -12.30 -33.77
C LEU A 37 -13.08 -12.86 -34.82
N THR A 38 -13.76 -13.94 -34.43
CA THR A 38 -14.92 -14.49 -35.14
C THR A 38 -16.21 -13.70 -34.86
N GLY A 39 -17.25 -13.90 -35.67
CA GLY A 39 -18.58 -13.34 -35.41
C GLY A 39 -19.15 -13.72 -34.05
N HIS A 40 -18.99 -14.97 -33.61
CA HIS A 40 -19.38 -15.43 -32.28
C HIS A 40 -18.62 -14.69 -31.15
N GLN A 41 -17.31 -14.47 -31.31
CA GLN A 41 -16.51 -13.74 -30.31
C GLN A 41 -16.88 -12.24 -30.27
N LEU A 42 -17.19 -11.63 -31.43
CA LEU A 42 -17.65 -10.25 -31.48
C LEU A 42 -19.06 -10.09 -30.90
N LEU A 43 -19.94 -11.08 -31.07
CA LEU A 43 -21.24 -11.14 -30.39
C LEU A 43 -21.07 -11.23 -28.86
N ALA A 44 -20.17 -12.09 -28.37
CA ALA A 44 -19.87 -12.20 -26.94
C ALA A 44 -19.26 -10.91 -26.36
N LEU A 45 -18.39 -10.23 -27.11
CA LEU A 45 -17.89 -8.89 -26.75
C LEU A 45 -19.04 -7.88 -26.62
N PHE A 46 -20.00 -7.90 -27.55
CA PHE A 46 -21.19 -7.04 -27.48
C PHE A 46 -22.04 -7.34 -26.24
N ASP A 47 -22.24 -8.61 -25.82
CA ASP A 47 -22.96 -8.91 -24.56
C ASP A 47 -22.24 -8.35 -23.33
N ALA A 48 -20.91 -8.50 -23.24
CA ALA A 48 -20.14 -8.00 -22.10
C ALA A 48 -20.17 -6.45 -22.03
N GLN A 49 -20.11 -5.80 -23.19
CA GLN A 49 -20.28 -4.35 -23.34
C GLN A 49 -21.67 -3.90 -22.90
N VAL A 50 -22.72 -4.51 -23.45
CA VAL A 50 -24.12 -4.20 -23.14
C VAL A 50 -24.44 -4.45 -21.67
N THR A 51 -23.96 -5.56 -21.11
CA THR A 51 -24.12 -5.87 -19.68
C THR A 51 -23.49 -4.77 -18.83
N SER A 52 -22.30 -4.29 -19.20
CA SER A 52 -21.66 -3.16 -18.52
C SER A 52 -22.40 -1.82 -18.68
N ARG A 53 -23.05 -1.56 -19.82
CA ARG A 53 -23.91 -0.39 -20.03
C ARG A 53 -25.18 -0.46 -19.19
N GLN A 54 -25.83 -1.62 -19.17
CA GLN A 54 -27.07 -1.86 -18.42
C GLN A 54 -26.83 -1.82 -16.90
N LEU A 55 -25.65 -2.24 -16.43
CA LEU A 55 -25.25 -2.08 -15.02
C LEU A 55 -25.16 -0.60 -14.59
N ASP A 56 -24.68 0.29 -15.46
CA ASP A 56 -24.63 1.74 -15.17
C ASP A 56 -26.02 2.38 -15.08
N LEU A 57 -26.96 1.92 -15.93
CA LEU A 57 -28.36 2.33 -15.91
C LEU A 57 -29.07 1.78 -14.67
N ALA A 58 -28.90 0.49 -14.36
CA ALA A 58 -29.44 -0.15 -13.16
C ALA A 58 -28.95 0.50 -11.87
N ALA A 59 -27.66 0.86 -11.78
CA ALA A 59 -27.10 1.60 -10.64
C ALA A 59 -27.79 2.96 -10.42
N ARG A 60 -28.12 3.66 -11.50
CA ARG A 60 -28.79 4.96 -11.47
C ARG A 60 -30.28 4.84 -11.16
N TRP A 61 -30.93 3.78 -11.66
CA TRP A 61 -32.28 3.42 -11.26
C TRP A 61 -32.34 3.10 -9.76
N LEU A 62 -31.52 2.18 -9.24
CA LEU A 62 -31.42 1.83 -7.81
C LEU A 62 -31.21 3.08 -6.93
N ARG A 63 -30.34 4.00 -7.36
CA ARG A 63 -30.09 5.26 -6.63
C ARG A 63 -31.29 6.23 -6.64
N SER A 64 -32.21 6.12 -7.60
CA SER A 64 -33.39 7.03 -7.69
C SER A 64 -34.44 6.80 -6.58
N PHE A 65 -34.27 5.76 -5.77
CA PHE A 65 -35.04 5.46 -4.57
C PHE A 65 -34.13 5.00 -3.40
N ASP A 66 -32.91 5.54 -3.36
CA ASP A 66 -31.91 5.41 -2.27
C ASP A 66 -31.37 4.00 -1.95
N GLU A 67 -31.69 2.96 -2.74
CA GLU A 67 -31.15 1.59 -2.57
C GLU A 67 -29.81 1.36 -3.31
N GLY A 68 -29.38 2.32 -4.15
CA GLY A 68 -28.16 2.24 -4.95
C GLY A 68 -27.01 3.09 -4.42
N PHE A 69 -26.06 2.47 -3.72
CA PHE A 69 -24.99 3.17 -2.98
C PHE A 69 -23.76 3.55 -3.84
N TYR A 70 -23.69 3.10 -5.11
CA TYR A 70 -22.57 3.40 -6.01
C TYR A 70 -23.03 3.69 -7.43
N THR A 71 -22.53 4.76 -8.07
CA THR A 71 -22.97 5.22 -9.41
C THR A 71 -21.85 5.77 -10.31
N ILE A 72 -20.58 5.52 -9.99
CA ILE A 72 -19.49 5.75 -10.95
C ILE A 72 -19.55 4.64 -12.00
N GLY A 73 -19.63 5.02 -13.27
CA GLY A 73 -20.00 4.13 -14.36
C GLY A 73 -18.88 3.76 -15.34
N SER A 74 -19.09 2.69 -16.09
CA SER A 74 -18.22 2.22 -17.18
C SER A 74 -18.60 2.78 -18.56
N ALA A 75 -19.68 3.56 -18.70
CA ALA A 75 -20.21 4.04 -19.97
C ALA A 75 -19.19 4.87 -20.79
N GLY A 76 -18.80 4.34 -21.95
CA GLY A 76 -17.77 4.85 -22.85
C GLY A 76 -16.42 4.12 -22.77
N HIS A 77 -16.20 3.27 -21.75
CA HIS A 77 -14.99 2.49 -21.54
C HIS A 77 -15.11 1.02 -22.02
N GLU A 78 -16.28 0.58 -22.50
CA GLU A 78 -16.60 -0.83 -22.69
C GLU A 78 -15.74 -1.55 -23.76
N ALA A 79 -14.95 -0.80 -24.53
CA ALA A 79 -13.85 -1.31 -25.35
C ALA A 79 -12.86 -2.21 -24.56
N ASN A 80 -12.75 -2.05 -23.24
CA ASN A 80 -11.94 -2.93 -22.38
C ASN A 80 -12.44 -4.39 -22.30
N ALA A 81 -13.63 -4.72 -22.81
CA ALA A 81 -14.00 -6.10 -23.11
C ALA A 81 -13.03 -6.74 -24.13
N ALA A 82 -12.65 -6.03 -25.20
CA ALA A 82 -11.71 -6.55 -26.20
C ALA A 82 -10.28 -6.70 -25.64
N VAL A 83 -9.94 -5.93 -24.58
CA VAL A 83 -8.72 -6.14 -23.79
C VAL A 83 -8.80 -7.45 -23.00
N ALA A 84 -9.93 -7.71 -22.31
CA ALA A 84 -10.13 -8.97 -21.59
C ALA A 84 -10.06 -10.20 -22.51
N ALA A 85 -10.67 -10.14 -23.70
CA ALA A 85 -10.68 -11.24 -24.67
C ALA A 85 -9.27 -11.69 -25.09
N ALA A 86 -8.32 -10.76 -25.20
CA ALA A 86 -6.93 -11.03 -25.56
C ALA A 86 -6.05 -11.51 -24.38
N LEU A 87 -6.63 -11.65 -23.18
CA LEU A 87 -5.95 -12.00 -21.93
C LEU A 87 -6.54 -13.28 -21.35
N ARG A 88 -5.72 -14.04 -20.59
CA ARG A 88 -6.21 -15.26 -19.92
C ARG A 88 -6.92 -14.88 -18.62
N PRO A 89 -8.00 -15.57 -18.22
CA PRO A 89 -8.62 -15.37 -16.90
C PRO A 89 -7.63 -15.62 -15.74
N THR A 90 -6.59 -16.43 -15.96
CA THR A 90 -5.53 -16.75 -14.99
C THR A 90 -4.39 -15.73 -14.88
N ASP A 91 -4.33 -14.72 -15.76
CA ASP A 91 -3.38 -13.60 -15.64
C ASP A 91 -3.95 -12.56 -14.65
N PRO A 92 -3.32 -12.30 -13.47
CA PRO A 92 -3.91 -11.46 -12.43
C PRO A 92 -4.19 -10.02 -12.88
N ALA A 93 -5.40 -9.54 -12.59
CA ALA A 93 -5.88 -8.22 -13.00
C ALA A 93 -6.17 -7.32 -11.80
N LEU A 94 -5.66 -6.09 -11.84
CA LEU A 94 -5.99 -4.99 -10.94
C LEU A 94 -6.75 -3.94 -11.75
N LEU A 95 -8.06 -3.84 -11.54
CA LEU A 95 -8.94 -3.12 -12.46
C LEU A 95 -9.24 -1.68 -12.04
N HIS A 96 -9.32 -0.79 -13.02
CA HIS A 96 -9.92 0.53 -12.89
C HIS A 96 -11.41 0.40 -12.56
N TYR A 97 -11.97 1.36 -11.82
CA TYR A 97 -13.37 1.35 -11.41
C TYR A 97 -14.37 1.53 -12.59
N ARG A 98 -13.89 1.76 -13.82
CA ARG A 98 -14.65 1.77 -15.08
C ARG A 98 -14.44 0.51 -15.96
N SER A 99 -13.71 -0.50 -15.49
CA SER A 99 -13.47 -1.74 -16.23
C SER A 99 -14.59 -2.79 -16.10
N GLY A 100 -15.86 -2.35 -16.17
CA GLY A 100 -17.02 -3.23 -16.02
C GLY A 100 -17.15 -4.27 -17.14
N ALA A 101 -16.95 -3.88 -18.40
CA ALA A 101 -17.05 -4.81 -19.53
C ALA A 101 -15.90 -5.83 -19.56
N PHE A 102 -14.69 -5.44 -19.12
CA PHE A 102 -13.58 -6.36 -18.83
C PHE A 102 -14.00 -7.42 -17.79
N TYR A 103 -14.61 -7.00 -16.66
CA TYR A 103 -15.06 -7.92 -15.61
C TYR A 103 -16.13 -8.89 -16.11
N CYS A 104 -17.13 -8.37 -16.85
CA CYS A 104 -18.21 -9.18 -17.43
C CYS A 104 -17.67 -10.24 -18.40
N LEU A 105 -16.74 -9.87 -19.31
CA LEU A 105 -16.14 -10.83 -20.22
C LEU A 105 -15.25 -11.84 -19.48
N ARG A 106 -14.49 -11.41 -18.48
CA ARG A 106 -13.63 -12.32 -17.71
C ARG A 106 -14.41 -13.37 -16.93
N ALA A 107 -15.59 -13.02 -16.41
CA ALA A 107 -16.50 -14.01 -15.82
C ALA A 107 -16.94 -15.05 -16.86
N ALA A 108 -17.30 -14.62 -18.08
CA ALA A 108 -17.64 -15.54 -19.17
C ALA A 108 -16.44 -16.38 -19.66
N GLN A 109 -15.22 -15.85 -19.66
CA GLN A 109 -14.00 -16.62 -19.93
C GLN A 109 -13.75 -17.71 -18.89
N ALA A 110 -14.01 -17.43 -17.60
CA ALA A 110 -13.79 -18.39 -16.51
C ALA A 110 -14.91 -19.43 -16.34
N ALA A 111 -16.06 -19.21 -17.00
CA ALA A 111 -17.15 -20.16 -17.11
C ALA A 111 -17.08 -21.02 -18.40
N ASP A 112 -15.92 -21.03 -19.08
CA ASP A 112 -15.67 -21.64 -20.40
C ASP A 112 -16.68 -21.23 -21.49
N ALA A 113 -17.32 -20.07 -21.31
CA ALA A 113 -18.46 -19.62 -22.09
C ALA A 113 -18.10 -18.58 -23.16
N PHE A 114 -16.83 -18.16 -23.24
CA PHE A 114 -16.35 -17.29 -24.32
C PHE A 114 -16.02 -18.14 -25.58
N PRO A 115 -16.68 -17.92 -26.74
CA PRO A 115 -16.55 -18.81 -27.90
C PRO A 115 -15.12 -18.95 -28.43
N GLY A 116 -14.65 -20.18 -28.61
CA GLY A 116 -13.37 -20.45 -29.27
C GLY A 116 -12.14 -19.95 -28.53
N GLY A 117 -12.19 -19.88 -27.19
CA GLY A 117 -10.97 -19.81 -26.38
C GLY A 117 -10.35 -21.20 -26.27
N ASP A 118 -9.05 -21.34 -26.59
CA ASP A 118 -8.33 -22.59 -26.41
C ASP A 118 -8.23 -22.94 -24.92
N ALA A 119 -8.92 -24.01 -24.50
CA ALA A 119 -8.61 -24.70 -23.25
C ALA A 119 -7.16 -25.22 -23.34
N GLY A 120 -6.38 -25.00 -22.28
CA GLY A 120 -4.91 -25.06 -22.35
C GLY A 120 -4.32 -26.47 -22.44
N GLU A 121 -4.32 -27.08 -23.62
CA GLU A 121 -3.43 -28.19 -23.96
C GLU A 121 -2.15 -27.72 -24.68
N GLY A 122 -1.06 -28.49 -24.52
CA GLY A 122 0.27 -28.13 -24.99
C GLY A 122 0.45 -28.30 -26.49
N GLY A 123 0.03 -27.31 -27.28
CA GLY A 123 0.31 -27.25 -28.72
C GLY A 123 1.80 -27.17 -29.03
N ASP A 124 2.37 -28.31 -29.44
CA ASP A 124 3.80 -28.44 -29.78
C ASP A 124 4.11 -27.68 -31.08
N LEU A 125 4.65 -26.45 -30.96
CA LEU A 125 5.01 -25.62 -32.10
C LEU A 125 6.25 -26.20 -32.79
N ALA A 126 6.00 -27.07 -33.77
CA ALA A 126 7.00 -27.77 -34.56
C ALA A 126 8.13 -26.82 -35.03
N ALA A 127 9.37 -27.18 -34.70
CA ALA A 127 10.52 -26.30 -34.82
C ALA A 127 10.82 -25.90 -36.28
N VAL A 128 10.52 -24.66 -36.64
CA VAL A 128 11.12 -24.00 -37.80
C VAL A 128 12.52 -23.56 -37.40
N THR A 129 13.51 -24.42 -37.64
CA THR A 129 14.91 -24.14 -37.39
C THR A 129 15.43 -23.08 -38.37
N GLY A 130 15.63 -21.86 -37.89
CA GLY A 130 16.16 -20.73 -38.65
C GLY A 130 16.73 -19.69 -37.69
N ASP A 131 18.01 -19.83 -37.36
CA ASP A 131 18.70 -19.04 -36.35
C ASP A 131 19.13 -17.66 -36.91
N PRO A 132 18.74 -16.52 -36.30
CA PRO A 132 19.19 -15.19 -36.72
C PRO A 132 20.39 -14.73 -35.90
N ASP A 133 21.58 -14.82 -36.49
CA ASP A 133 22.87 -14.38 -35.93
C ASP A 133 22.85 -12.85 -35.60
N PRO A 134 23.15 -12.42 -34.37
CA PRO A 134 22.90 -11.05 -33.92
C PRO A 134 24.14 -10.12 -33.96
N ASP A 135 24.88 -10.09 -35.07
CA ASP A 135 25.89 -9.05 -35.37
C ASP A 135 25.93 -8.74 -36.88
N GLY A 136 25.84 -7.47 -37.27
CA GLY A 136 25.82 -7.07 -38.68
C GLY A 136 25.47 -5.61 -38.94
N ASP A 137 26.48 -4.73 -38.91
CA ASP A 137 26.37 -3.36 -39.43
C ASP A 137 26.25 -3.37 -40.97
N ASP A 138 25.20 -2.73 -41.51
CA ASP A 138 24.95 -2.69 -42.95
C ASP A 138 25.09 -1.26 -43.52
N HIS A 139 26.23 -0.99 -44.16
CA HIS A 139 26.52 0.25 -44.87
C HIS A 139 26.44 -0.01 -46.39
N PRO A 140 25.72 0.83 -47.18
CA PRO A 140 25.31 0.46 -48.52
C PRO A 140 26.46 0.38 -49.54
N PRO A 141 26.39 -0.53 -50.53
CA PRO A 141 27.49 -0.78 -51.46
C PRO A 141 27.65 0.31 -52.53
N ALA A 142 28.90 0.59 -52.91
CA ALA A 142 29.26 1.52 -53.98
C ALA A 142 29.64 0.79 -55.28
N GLY A 143 29.33 1.38 -56.44
CA GLY A 143 29.78 0.89 -57.74
C GLY A 143 29.37 1.75 -58.93
N GLY A 144 30.33 2.41 -59.58
CA GLY A 144 30.13 3.21 -60.81
C GLY A 144 31.06 4.45 -60.85
N PRO A 145 31.95 4.62 -61.86
CA PRO A 145 33.06 5.57 -61.77
C PRO A 145 32.86 6.89 -62.58
N ASP A 146 33.98 7.62 -62.72
CA ASP A 146 34.24 8.89 -63.43
C ASP A 146 33.82 10.19 -62.68
N GLY A 147 34.69 11.18 -62.48
CA GLY A 147 36.13 11.26 -62.76
C GLY A 147 36.74 12.67 -62.50
N ILE A 148 38.04 12.81 -62.78
CA ILE A 148 38.83 14.07 -62.90
C ILE A 148 39.32 14.77 -61.60
N ARG A 149 40.64 15.04 -61.58
CA ARG A 149 41.52 15.90 -60.73
C ARG A 149 42.34 16.80 -61.70
N PRO A 150 43.26 17.71 -61.30
CA PRO A 150 43.57 18.44 -60.04
C PRO A 150 43.52 19.98 -60.36
N PRO A 151 44.47 20.91 -60.04
CA PRO A 151 45.45 21.14 -58.94
C PRO A 151 45.14 22.41 -58.09
N GLU A 152 45.60 22.61 -56.84
CA GLU A 152 46.95 22.91 -56.26
C GLU A 152 47.53 24.32 -56.56
N ASP A 153 47.96 25.05 -55.50
CA ASP A 153 49.31 25.67 -55.39
C ASP A 153 49.63 26.20 -53.96
N ALA A 154 50.91 26.45 -53.62
CA ALA A 154 51.46 26.83 -52.28
C ALA A 154 52.00 28.31 -52.22
N PRO A 155 52.95 28.82 -51.36
CA PRO A 155 54.13 28.26 -50.60
C PRO A 155 54.03 28.37 -49.04
N ASP A 156 54.88 27.76 -48.18
CA ASP A 156 56.31 27.99 -47.76
C ASP A 156 56.55 29.35 -47.01
N ASP A 157 57.38 29.54 -45.96
CA ASP A 157 58.69 28.96 -45.55
C ASP A 157 58.82 28.54 -44.04
N GLY A 158 59.84 27.70 -43.69
CA GLY A 158 60.62 27.84 -42.43
C GLY A 158 60.87 26.61 -41.50
N HIS A 159 62.14 26.33 -41.12
CA HIS A 159 62.58 25.15 -40.31
C HIS A 159 63.91 25.41 -39.55
N PRO A 160 64.43 24.52 -38.64
CA PRO A 160 63.87 23.36 -37.88
C PRO A 160 63.95 23.62 -36.33
N ALA A 161 64.12 22.75 -35.31
CA ALA A 161 64.29 21.30 -34.99
C ALA A 161 63.75 21.07 -33.51
N VAL A 162 64.03 20.10 -32.60
CA VAL A 162 65.03 19.00 -32.35
C VAL A 162 64.41 17.89 -31.43
N ASP A 163 64.84 16.64 -31.60
CA ASP A 163 64.87 15.37 -30.78
C ASP A 163 63.94 15.02 -29.56
N ASP A 164 63.52 13.73 -29.56
CA ASP A 164 63.36 12.68 -28.50
C ASP A 164 62.34 12.66 -27.29
N VAL A 165 61.25 11.86 -27.43
CA VAL A 165 61.04 10.44 -26.92
C VAL A 165 61.36 10.08 -25.42
N PRO A 166 60.64 9.16 -24.66
CA PRO A 166 59.30 8.53 -24.73
C PRO A 166 58.50 8.43 -23.38
N ALA A 167 57.49 7.54 -23.28
CA ALA A 167 56.83 7.04 -22.05
C ALA A 167 56.80 5.49 -21.98
N PRO A 168 56.37 4.83 -20.87
CA PRO A 168 55.67 3.53 -20.99
C PRO A 168 54.57 3.21 -19.92
N ALA A 169 53.86 2.09 -20.12
CA ALA A 169 52.97 1.41 -19.17
C ALA A 169 53.08 -0.14 -19.32
N GLY A 170 52.51 -0.96 -18.43
CA GLY A 170 52.55 -2.44 -18.54
C GLY A 170 51.75 -3.20 -17.46
N ALA A 171 51.42 -4.49 -17.71
CA ALA A 171 50.51 -5.29 -16.84
C ALA A 171 50.62 -6.84 -16.98
N GLN A 172 50.02 -7.55 -16.02
CA GLN A 172 49.54 -8.97 -16.02
C GLN A 172 50.53 -10.18 -15.92
N HIS A 173 49.94 -11.36 -15.67
CA HIS A 173 50.47 -12.61 -15.06
C HIS A 173 51.34 -13.54 -15.95
N THR A 174 52.13 -14.44 -15.33
CA THR A 174 51.95 -15.94 -15.28
C THR A 174 53.21 -16.72 -14.81
N GLY A 175 53.07 -17.91 -14.20
CA GLY A 175 54.15 -18.94 -14.07
C GLY A 175 54.43 -19.59 -12.68
N PRO A 176 54.54 -20.95 -12.55
CA PRO A 176 54.94 -21.71 -11.34
C PRO A 176 56.37 -22.35 -11.48
N PRO A 177 56.89 -23.33 -10.67
CA PRO A 177 56.32 -24.11 -9.53
C PRO A 177 57.27 -24.48 -8.33
N ALA A 178 56.68 -25.22 -7.35
CA ALA A 178 57.25 -26.36 -6.55
C ALA A 178 58.07 -26.18 -5.23
N ALA A 179 57.87 -27.20 -4.35
CA ALA A 179 58.64 -27.66 -3.16
C ALA A 179 58.51 -26.93 -1.79
N GLY A 180 58.49 -27.73 -0.70
CA GLY A 180 58.62 -27.38 0.73
C GLY A 180 59.72 -28.24 1.40
N PRO A 181 59.69 -28.66 2.69
CA PRO A 181 58.66 -28.48 3.74
C PRO A 181 59.26 -28.04 5.14
N ASP A 182 58.58 -28.35 6.25
CA ASP A 182 59.07 -28.45 7.66
C ASP A 182 59.52 -27.16 8.41
N THR A 183 59.45 -27.00 9.75
CA THR A 183 58.75 -27.69 10.87
C THR A 183 58.61 -26.75 12.10
N ASP A 184 57.82 -27.17 13.10
CA ASP A 184 57.91 -26.84 14.55
C ASP A 184 57.53 -25.45 15.11
N ALA A 185 57.18 -25.50 16.40
CA ALA A 185 56.85 -24.43 17.36
C ALA A 185 57.16 -24.98 18.78
N PRO A 186 56.86 -24.28 19.91
CA PRO A 186 56.64 -22.85 20.16
C PRO A 186 57.69 -22.31 21.16
N ASP A 187 57.55 -21.06 21.66
CA ASP A 187 57.74 -20.79 23.11
C ASP A 187 57.15 -19.43 23.56
N ALA A 188 57.13 -19.16 24.88
CA ALA A 188 56.56 -17.95 25.49
C ALA A 188 57.44 -17.30 26.58
N ALA A 189 57.34 -15.96 26.76
CA ALA A 189 57.96 -15.22 27.87
C ALA A 189 57.22 -13.90 28.20
N GLY A 190 57.45 -13.36 29.41
CA GLY A 190 56.71 -12.23 30.01
C GLY A 190 57.54 -10.95 30.33
N PRO A 191 57.06 -10.09 31.25
CA PRO A 191 57.40 -8.65 31.34
C PRO A 191 58.49 -8.30 32.40
N PRO A 192 58.84 -7.01 32.59
CA PRO A 192 58.19 -6.15 33.61
C PRO A 192 57.81 -4.73 33.03
N ASP A 193 57.50 -3.62 33.73
CA ASP A 193 57.50 -3.22 35.16
C ASP A 193 56.49 -2.04 35.42
N ALA A 194 56.47 -1.43 36.62
CA ALA A 194 55.60 -0.30 37.02
C ALA A 194 56.26 0.68 38.04
N VAL A 195 55.45 1.53 38.74
CA VAL A 195 55.61 2.08 40.14
C VAL A 195 55.40 3.62 40.35
N THR A 196 54.20 4.00 40.88
CA THR A 196 53.79 5.01 41.92
C THR A 196 54.35 6.48 42.03
N ALA A 197 53.77 7.47 42.76
CA ALA A 197 52.40 7.87 43.21
C ALA A 197 52.42 9.31 43.91
N PRO A 198 51.59 9.74 44.92
CA PRO A 198 50.93 11.09 44.94
C PRO A 198 51.16 11.88 46.29
N PRO A 199 50.24 12.67 46.94
CA PRO A 199 49.04 13.49 46.57
C PRO A 199 49.03 14.95 47.18
N GLY A 200 47.95 15.77 47.02
CA GLY A 200 47.68 16.94 47.90
C GLY A 200 46.61 17.99 47.51
N THR A 201 45.87 18.53 48.50
CA THR A 201 44.89 19.67 48.50
C THR A 201 44.77 20.24 49.95
N PRO A 202 44.02 21.32 50.35
CA PRO A 202 43.16 22.29 49.62
C PRO A 202 43.46 23.79 49.96
N GLY A 203 42.63 24.78 49.53
CA GLY A 203 42.74 26.18 50.02
C GLY A 203 41.77 27.25 49.46
N THR A 204 40.88 27.76 50.32
CA THR A 204 39.87 28.85 50.20
C THR A 204 40.28 30.22 49.58
N GLY A 205 39.33 30.95 48.96
CA GLY A 205 39.42 32.40 48.68
C GLY A 205 38.14 33.03 48.09
N GLY A 206 37.77 34.27 48.52
CA GLY A 206 36.49 34.94 48.20
C GLY A 206 36.58 36.37 47.61
N PRO A 207 35.44 37.05 47.36
CA PRO A 207 35.24 38.18 46.41
C PRO A 207 35.50 39.59 47.05
N PRO A 208 35.21 40.80 46.44
CA PRO A 208 34.32 41.08 45.28
C PRO A 208 34.63 42.31 44.35
N THR A 209 33.67 42.60 43.44
CA THR A 209 33.31 43.91 42.77
C THR A 209 34.28 44.64 41.83
N GLY A 210 33.78 45.10 40.67
CA GLY A 210 34.38 46.22 39.91
C GLY A 210 34.04 46.34 38.40
N LEU A 211 33.08 47.20 38.04
CA LEU A 211 32.98 47.92 36.74
C LEU A 211 33.43 49.39 37.00
N PRO A 212 33.76 50.27 36.01
CA PRO A 212 33.24 50.30 34.63
C PRO A 212 34.21 50.79 33.50
N ASP A 213 33.63 50.97 32.30
CA ASP A 213 33.93 51.93 31.20
C ASP A 213 35.31 52.01 30.47
N ALA A 214 35.22 52.35 29.17
CA ALA A 214 36.32 52.71 28.25
C ALA A 214 36.31 54.23 27.96
N PRO A 215 37.34 54.81 27.29
CA PRO A 215 37.17 55.10 25.84
C PRO A 215 38.44 55.26 24.96
N ALA A 216 38.24 55.18 23.62
CA ALA A 216 38.88 55.95 22.53
C ALA A 216 40.42 55.88 22.25
N ALA A 217 40.95 56.05 21.01
CA ALA A 217 40.43 56.06 19.62
C ALA A 217 41.64 56.09 18.61
N PRO A 218 41.57 56.69 17.39
CA PRO A 218 41.20 56.13 16.07
C PRO A 218 42.41 56.04 15.07
N PRO A 219 42.29 55.75 13.75
CA PRO A 219 41.12 55.49 12.85
C PRO A 219 41.17 54.07 12.18
N GLY A 220 40.54 53.72 11.04
CA GLY A 220 39.85 54.50 9.97
C GLY A 220 39.06 53.66 8.93
N THR A 221 39.13 54.02 7.64
CA THR A 221 38.17 53.71 6.55
C THR A 221 38.90 53.45 5.19
N PRO A 222 38.27 52.98 4.06
CA PRO A 222 36.84 53.11 3.68
C PRO A 222 36.09 51.97 2.91
N ASP A 223 34.76 52.01 3.06
CA ASP A 223 33.64 51.88 2.09
C ASP A 223 33.43 50.66 1.16
N ALA A 224 32.23 50.59 0.57
CA ALA A 224 31.58 49.41 -0.03
C ALA A 224 30.88 49.71 -1.38
N VAL A 225 30.36 48.67 -2.06
CA VAL A 225 29.51 48.78 -3.28
C VAL A 225 28.34 47.78 -3.23
N ASP A 226 27.23 48.18 -3.85
CA ASP A 226 25.91 47.53 -3.93
C ASP A 226 25.74 46.61 -5.18
N LEU A 227 24.66 45.80 -5.22
CA LEU A 227 24.19 45.09 -6.42
C LEU A 227 22.66 45.13 -6.54
N SER A 228 22.17 45.90 -7.51
CA SER A 228 20.79 45.87 -8.03
C SER A 228 20.78 45.71 -9.56
N PRO A 229 19.73 45.12 -10.17
CA PRO A 229 19.77 44.64 -11.56
C PRO A 229 19.52 45.71 -12.63
N GLY A 230 19.93 45.44 -13.88
CA GLY A 230 19.72 46.33 -15.02
C GLY A 230 19.61 45.63 -16.39
N THR A 231 18.96 46.33 -17.32
CA THR A 231 18.75 46.05 -18.77
C THR A 231 18.64 47.43 -19.45
N PRO A 232 18.88 47.65 -20.78
CA PRO A 232 18.30 46.89 -21.91
C PRO A 232 19.15 46.84 -23.23
N ALA A 233 18.49 46.45 -24.34
CA ALA A 233 18.83 46.69 -25.77
C ALA A 233 20.01 45.90 -26.39
N ALA A 234 20.05 45.56 -27.70
CA ALA A 234 19.06 45.39 -28.80
C ALA A 234 19.80 44.65 -29.98
N THR A 235 19.30 44.36 -31.20
CA THR A 235 18.14 44.73 -32.05
C THR A 235 17.70 43.51 -32.93
N GLY A 236 16.67 43.66 -33.79
CA GLY A 236 16.38 42.70 -34.88
C GLY A 236 14.94 42.74 -35.44
N LEU A 237 14.76 43.23 -36.67
CA LEU A 237 13.50 43.37 -37.45
C LEU A 237 13.84 43.34 -38.97
N PRO A 238 12.88 43.31 -39.94
CA PRO A 238 11.41 43.37 -39.86
C PRO A 238 10.74 42.05 -40.38
N ASP A 239 9.47 41.92 -40.78
CA ASP A 239 8.29 42.81 -40.94
C ASP A 239 6.98 41.97 -40.83
N GLY A 240 5.79 42.57 -41.01
CA GLY A 240 4.56 41.84 -41.35
C GLY A 240 3.28 42.19 -40.58
N THR A 241 2.64 43.30 -40.95
CA THR A 241 1.18 43.50 -41.17
C THR A 241 0.15 42.42 -40.69
N VAL A 242 -1.07 42.72 -40.17
CA VAL A 242 -1.86 43.98 -40.17
C VAL A 242 -2.98 43.99 -39.09
N GLN A 243 -3.43 45.20 -38.71
CA GLN A 243 -4.66 45.64 -37.99
C GLN A 243 -5.60 44.66 -37.24
N ALA A 244 -6.04 45.11 -36.05
CA ALA A 244 -7.41 44.93 -35.56
C ALA A 244 -7.93 46.25 -34.91
N GLY A 245 -9.25 46.47 -34.92
CA GLY A 245 -9.90 47.70 -34.40
C GLY A 245 -11.13 47.43 -33.51
N PRO A 246 -11.75 48.48 -32.93
CA PRO A 246 -12.87 48.43 -31.97
C PRO A 246 -14.25 48.24 -32.67
N PRO A 247 -15.47 48.27 -32.03
CA PRO A 247 -15.79 48.88 -30.71
C PRO A 247 -16.99 48.33 -29.85
N ALA A 248 -17.10 48.91 -28.63
CA ALA A 248 -18.30 49.45 -27.91
C ALA A 248 -19.60 48.65 -27.59
N GLY A 249 -20.23 49.05 -26.47
CA GLY A 249 -21.63 48.79 -26.05
C GLY A 249 -21.74 48.11 -24.66
N SER A 250 -22.05 48.78 -23.53
CA SER A 250 -23.37 49.28 -23.05
C SER A 250 -24.38 48.15 -22.69
N ASP A 251 -25.08 48.13 -21.55
CA ASP A 251 -25.34 49.21 -20.56
C ASP A 251 -25.79 48.65 -19.17
N ALA A 252 -25.97 49.57 -18.19
CA ALA A 252 -26.59 49.42 -16.86
C ALA A 252 -25.89 48.54 -15.78
N GLY A 253 -25.91 48.89 -14.49
CA GLY A 253 -26.30 50.17 -13.86
C GLY A 253 -26.61 50.07 -12.36
N ALA A 254 -25.95 50.90 -11.53
CA ALA A 254 -26.16 51.20 -10.09
C ALA A 254 -26.39 50.03 -9.09
N GLY A 255 -25.68 49.88 -7.96
CA GLY A 255 -24.69 50.73 -7.30
C GLY A 255 -25.23 51.41 -6.02
N TRP A 256 -24.58 51.16 -4.88
CA TRP A 256 -24.62 51.96 -3.64
C TRP A 256 -23.30 51.70 -2.90
N GLY A 257 -22.60 52.75 -2.47
CA GLY A 257 -21.26 52.66 -1.87
C GLY A 257 -21.22 52.90 -0.36
N GLY A 258 -20.06 52.63 0.25
CA GLY A 258 -19.82 52.86 1.67
C GLY A 258 -18.34 52.64 2.02
N GLU A 259 -17.53 53.69 1.87
CA GLU A 259 -16.13 53.72 2.31
C GLU A 259 -16.08 53.65 3.85
N THR A 260 -15.10 53.02 4.49
CA THR A 260 -13.74 53.57 4.68
C THR A 260 -12.81 52.54 5.32
N GLY A 261 -11.49 52.80 5.27
CA GLY A 261 -10.44 51.88 5.67
C GLY A 261 -9.98 51.95 7.15
N PRO A 262 -8.70 51.71 7.47
CA PRO A 262 -8.36 50.68 8.46
C PRO A 262 -7.61 51.17 9.70
N GLY A 263 -7.57 50.35 10.76
CA GLY A 263 -6.75 50.62 11.95
C GLY A 263 -6.76 49.52 13.02
N SER A 264 -5.71 48.69 13.05
CA SER A 264 -5.18 48.02 14.26
C SER A 264 -4.08 48.93 14.88
N PRO A 265 -3.39 48.63 16.02
CA PRO A 265 -3.35 47.37 16.80
C PRO A 265 -3.24 47.52 18.36
N VAL A 266 -3.00 46.39 19.08
CA VAL A 266 -2.49 46.19 20.49
C VAL A 266 -3.06 47.08 21.63
N HIS A 267 -3.58 46.55 22.75
CA HIS A 267 -2.80 45.80 23.77
C HIS A 267 -3.68 45.09 24.82
N ASP A 268 -3.16 44.00 25.39
CA ASP A 268 -3.64 43.29 26.61
C ASP A 268 -3.24 44.08 27.89
N PRO A 269 -3.97 44.01 29.04
CA PRO A 269 -3.68 42.91 29.98
C PRO A 269 -4.85 42.37 30.86
N HIS A 270 -4.73 41.09 31.25
CA HIS A 270 -5.31 40.42 32.43
C HIS A 270 -5.06 41.15 33.79
N PRO A 271 -5.73 40.82 34.95
CA PRO A 271 -6.19 39.47 35.37
C PRO A 271 -7.50 39.36 36.21
N ALA A 272 -7.74 38.14 36.76
CA ALA A 272 -8.40 37.79 38.05
C ALA A 272 -9.87 37.28 38.11
N ALA A 273 -10.00 35.94 38.13
CA ALA A 273 -10.73 35.06 39.07
C ALA A 273 -12.14 35.40 39.64
N VAL A 274 -13.09 34.44 39.49
CA VAL A 274 -14.09 33.98 40.50
C VAL A 274 -14.38 32.47 40.32
N ARG A 275 -14.69 31.78 41.43
CA ARG A 275 -15.37 30.46 41.59
C ARG A 275 -16.15 30.50 42.92
N PRO A 276 -17.12 29.60 43.20
CA PRO A 276 -18.13 28.95 42.34
C PRO A 276 -19.57 29.13 42.92
N ALA A 277 -20.59 28.51 42.31
CA ALA A 277 -21.92 28.30 42.91
C ALA A 277 -22.64 27.09 42.27
N ASP A 278 -23.67 26.58 42.94
CA ASP A 278 -24.29 25.26 42.69
C ASP A 278 -25.48 25.24 41.69
N ALA A 279 -26.08 24.04 41.57
CA ALA A 279 -27.31 23.56 40.91
C ALA A 279 -28.46 24.58 40.60
N VAL A 280 -29.42 24.32 39.70
CA VAL A 280 -30.17 23.04 39.47
C VAL A 280 -30.77 22.93 38.04
N ASP A 281 -31.25 21.72 37.71
CA ASP A 281 -32.32 21.35 36.77
C ASP A 281 -32.30 21.75 35.27
N GLY A 282 -32.19 20.71 34.44
CA GLY A 282 -33.30 20.31 33.56
C GLY A 282 -33.71 21.22 32.40
N VAL A 283 -33.04 21.08 31.25
CA VAL A 283 -33.55 21.57 29.95
C VAL A 283 -33.69 20.41 28.97
N ALA A 284 -34.87 20.27 28.36
CA ALA A 284 -35.16 19.24 27.38
C ALA A 284 -34.55 19.57 26.01
N VAL A 285 -33.94 18.58 25.35
CA VAL A 285 -33.48 18.69 23.96
C VAL A 285 -34.71 18.61 23.03
N PRO A 286 -34.95 19.59 22.15
CA PRO A 286 -36.04 19.49 21.17
C PRO A 286 -35.73 18.41 20.12
N PRO A 287 -36.75 17.71 19.58
CA PRO A 287 -36.54 16.79 18.47
C PRO A 287 -36.07 17.55 17.22
N PRO A 288 -35.31 16.89 16.31
CA PRO A 288 -34.90 17.50 15.05
C PRO A 288 -36.12 17.86 14.19
N PRO A 289 -36.04 18.91 13.35
CA PRO A 289 -37.14 19.29 12.47
C PRO A 289 -37.47 18.16 11.49
N ALA A 290 -38.76 17.96 11.23
CA ALA A 290 -39.21 16.95 10.27
C ALA A 290 -38.71 17.30 8.85
N GLY A 291 -37.98 16.36 8.24
CA GLY A 291 -37.56 16.47 6.84
C GLY A 291 -38.75 16.50 5.86
N PRO A 292 -38.54 16.96 4.62
CA PRO A 292 -39.61 17.20 3.65
C PRO A 292 -40.43 15.93 3.36
N VAL A 293 -41.73 16.13 3.16
CA VAL A 293 -42.67 15.07 2.75
C VAL A 293 -42.72 15.02 1.22
N ALA A 294 -42.44 13.85 0.65
CA ALA A 294 -42.53 13.62 -0.78
C ALA A 294 -43.97 13.32 -1.23
N TYR A 295 -44.34 13.88 -2.39
CA TYR A 295 -45.62 13.67 -3.04
C TYR A 295 -45.40 12.98 -4.39
N ARG A 296 -46.28 12.07 -4.79
CA ARG A 296 -46.39 11.61 -6.18
C ARG A 296 -47.37 12.50 -6.92
N VAL A 297 -47.02 12.90 -8.13
CA VAL A 297 -47.93 13.59 -9.06
C VAL A 297 -48.45 12.58 -10.08
N GLY A 298 -49.77 12.47 -10.21
CA GLY A 298 -50.43 11.64 -11.21
C GLY A 298 -50.36 12.25 -12.61
N SER A 299 -50.65 11.44 -13.64
CA SER A 299 -50.71 11.90 -15.04
C SER A 299 -51.87 12.87 -15.34
N ASP A 300 -52.75 13.11 -14.37
CA ASP A 300 -53.81 14.13 -14.37
C ASP A 300 -53.43 15.42 -13.63
N GLY A 301 -52.23 15.50 -13.04
CA GLY A 301 -51.73 16.64 -12.29
C GLY A 301 -52.17 16.69 -10.81
N THR A 302 -52.87 15.67 -10.30
CA THR A 302 -53.17 15.55 -8.87
C THR A 302 -51.94 15.10 -8.08
N ALA A 303 -51.80 15.53 -6.81
CA ALA A 303 -50.62 15.26 -5.99
C ALA A 303 -51.01 14.64 -4.64
N GLU A 304 -50.55 13.41 -4.37
CA GLU A 304 -50.83 12.68 -3.13
C GLU A 304 -49.54 12.36 -2.34
N PRO A 305 -49.57 12.41 -1.00
CA PRO A 305 -48.41 12.12 -0.16
C PRO A 305 -48.11 10.61 -0.12
N VAL A 306 -46.84 10.23 -0.22
CA VAL A 306 -46.44 8.82 -0.20
C VAL A 306 -46.49 8.26 1.24
N PRO A 307 -47.25 7.18 1.52
CA PRO A 307 -47.31 6.59 2.85
C PRO A 307 -46.00 5.86 3.19
N ARG A 308 -45.44 6.11 4.38
CA ARG A 308 -44.28 5.38 4.90
C ARG A 308 -44.72 4.00 5.41
N HIS A 309 -44.02 2.94 5.01
CA HIS A 309 -44.17 1.64 5.65
C HIS A 309 -43.72 1.71 7.12
N GLN A 310 -44.57 1.24 8.03
CA GLN A 310 -44.17 0.90 9.39
C GLN A 310 -43.84 -0.59 9.47
N PRO A 311 -42.80 -1.01 10.23
CA PRO A 311 -42.60 -2.41 10.56
C PRO A 311 -43.73 -2.90 11.47
N ALA A 312 -44.19 -4.14 11.26
CA ALA A 312 -45.30 -4.70 12.02
C ALA A 312 -44.92 -4.92 13.50
N THR A 313 -45.75 -4.44 14.42
CA THR A 313 -45.58 -4.62 15.86
C THR A 313 -46.11 -5.98 16.31
N ALA A 314 -45.30 -6.75 17.05
CA ALA A 314 -45.74 -7.98 17.67
C ALA A 314 -46.68 -7.69 18.87
N PRO A 315 -47.74 -8.49 19.09
CA PRO A 315 -48.70 -8.25 20.16
C PRO A 315 -48.13 -8.64 21.53
N ALA A 316 -48.26 -7.74 22.51
CA ALA A 316 -47.93 -8.03 23.90
C ALA A 316 -49.07 -8.80 24.58
N ALA A 317 -48.73 -9.88 25.29
CA ALA A 317 -49.58 -10.53 26.28
C ALA A 317 -49.19 -10.05 27.68
N ALA A 318 -50.17 -9.82 28.56
CA ALA A 318 -49.96 -9.19 29.86
C ALA A 318 -49.85 -10.19 31.02
N THR A 319 -49.03 -9.84 32.02
CA THR A 319 -49.17 -10.11 33.47
C THR A 319 -49.63 -11.49 33.96
N ASP A 320 -48.86 -12.11 34.88
CA ASP A 320 -49.16 -11.87 36.31
C ASP A 320 -48.02 -12.19 37.32
N THR A 321 -48.15 -11.59 38.51
CA THR A 321 -47.63 -11.96 39.85
C THR A 321 -46.21 -12.52 40.11
N ALA A 322 -45.44 -11.67 40.82
CA ALA A 322 -44.99 -11.88 42.22
C ALA A 322 -43.60 -12.49 42.59
N ALA A 323 -42.92 -11.75 43.47
CA ALA A 323 -41.89 -12.11 44.48
C ALA A 323 -40.60 -12.85 44.05
N GLY A 324 -39.43 -12.57 44.64
CA GLY A 324 -39.07 -11.54 45.62
C GLY A 324 -37.93 -11.98 46.55
N GLN A 325 -37.01 -11.06 46.88
CA GLN A 325 -35.85 -11.24 47.80
C GLN A 325 -34.74 -12.23 47.31
N ALA A 326 -33.52 -12.25 47.84
CA ALA A 326 -32.62 -11.15 48.30
C ALA A 326 -31.21 -11.70 48.63
N VAL A 327 -30.16 -10.88 48.39
CA VAL A 327 -28.92 -10.77 49.21
C VAL A 327 -27.86 -11.91 49.24
N ALA A 328 -26.60 -11.45 49.29
CA ALA A 328 -25.36 -12.06 49.82
C ALA A 328 -24.49 -13.03 49.00
N SER A 329 -23.25 -12.57 48.87
CA SER A 329 -21.98 -13.26 48.63
C SER A 329 -21.57 -14.34 49.66
N ALA A 330 -20.68 -15.25 49.26
CA ALA A 330 -19.46 -15.60 50.00
C ALA A 330 -18.44 -16.32 49.08
N ALA A 331 -17.19 -16.48 49.54
CA ALA A 331 -16.10 -17.12 48.78
C ALA A 331 -15.48 -18.31 49.53
N GLY A 332 -14.75 -19.18 48.80
CA GLY A 332 -13.65 -19.98 49.36
C GLY A 332 -13.64 -21.49 49.05
N GLY A 333 -12.45 -22.04 48.77
CA GLY A 333 -12.12 -23.48 48.89
C GLY A 333 -11.74 -24.20 47.58
N PRO A 334 -10.80 -25.18 47.57
CA PRO A 334 -10.16 -25.62 46.31
C PRO A 334 -10.21 -27.14 45.96
N GLY A 335 -10.36 -27.42 44.65
CA GLY A 335 -9.93 -28.65 43.95
C GLY A 335 -10.84 -29.90 44.04
N PRO A 336 -10.53 -30.99 43.30
CA PRO A 336 -9.47 -31.18 42.29
C PRO A 336 -9.99 -31.65 40.89
N ALA A 337 -9.05 -32.00 40.01
CA ALA A 337 -9.20 -32.26 38.57
C ALA A 337 -10.23 -33.31 38.08
N GLY A 338 -10.80 -33.05 36.89
CA GLY A 338 -11.51 -33.99 36.03
C GLY A 338 -11.97 -33.30 34.73
N GLY A 339 -11.79 -33.91 33.56
CA GLY A 339 -12.20 -33.36 32.24
C GLY A 339 -12.84 -34.46 31.36
N PRO A 340 -13.00 -34.27 30.02
CA PRO A 340 -12.63 -33.11 29.20
C PRO A 340 -13.85 -32.29 28.73
N ALA A 341 -13.62 -31.27 27.90
CA ALA A 341 -14.68 -30.39 27.37
C ALA A 341 -15.38 -30.93 26.11
N ASP A 342 -16.62 -30.48 25.98
CA ASP A 342 -17.61 -30.67 24.92
C ASP A 342 -17.09 -30.68 23.46
N THR A 343 -17.54 -31.66 22.67
CA THR A 343 -17.23 -31.79 21.23
C THR A 343 -18.44 -31.44 20.38
N GLY A 344 -18.62 -30.15 20.09
CA GLY A 344 -19.57 -29.70 19.07
C GLY A 344 -19.22 -30.27 17.68
N PRO A 345 -20.20 -30.71 16.87
CA PRO A 345 -19.92 -31.43 15.64
C PRO A 345 -19.32 -30.53 14.56
N VAL A 346 -18.09 -30.85 14.14
CA VAL A 346 -17.51 -30.33 12.90
C VAL A 346 -18.30 -30.93 11.74
N VAL A 347 -18.95 -30.07 10.94
CA VAL A 347 -19.55 -30.50 9.67
C VAL A 347 -18.40 -30.89 8.73
N PRO A 348 -18.30 -32.15 8.26
CA PRO A 348 -17.25 -32.55 7.34
C PRO A 348 -17.52 -31.92 5.97
N ALA A 349 -16.48 -31.37 5.35
CA ALA A 349 -16.55 -31.01 3.94
C ALA A 349 -16.82 -32.28 3.13
N GLY A 350 -17.90 -32.29 2.35
CA GLY A 350 -18.23 -33.41 1.46
C GLY A 350 -17.13 -33.63 0.41
N PRO A 351 -17.07 -34.83 -0.20
CA PRO A 351 -16.17 -35.06 -1.32
C PRO A 351 -16.47 -34.07 -2.44
N ARG A 352 -15.41 -33.53 -3.06
CA ARG A 352 -15.55 -32.73 -4.29
C ARG A 352 -16.24 -33.59 -5.36
N PRO A 353 -17.19 -33.07 -6.14
CA PRO A 353 -17.64 -33.75 -7.34
C PRO A 353 -16.45 -34.02 -8.26
N GLU A 354 -16.38 -35.21 -8.85
CA GLU A 354 -15.49 -35.43 -9.99
C GLU A 354 -16.03 -34.63 -11.19
N PRO A 355 -15.16 -34.07 -12.05
CA PRO A 355 -15.60 -33.33 -13.22
C PRO A 355 -16.36 -34.26 -14.17
N ALA A 356 -17.56 -33.85 -14.58
CA ALA A 356 -18.31 -34.58 -15.58
C ALA A 356 -17.55 -34.56 -16.92
N VAL A 357 -17.27 -35.74 -17.48
CA VAL A 357 -16.63 -35.87 -18.79
C VAL A 357 -17.59 -35.37 -19.85
N ALA A 358 -17.30 -34.22 -20.45
CA ALA A 358 -18.08 -33.66 -21.54
C ALA A 358 -17.98 -34.50 -22.81
N ASP A 359 -19.07 -34.57 -23.58
CA ASP A 359 -19.09 -35.21 -24.90
C ASP A 359 -18.40 -34.29 -25.92
N PRO A 360 -17.27 -34.70 -26.54
CA PRO A 360 -16.46 -33.82 -27.39
C PRO A 360 -17.08 -33.50 -28.77
N ALA A 361 -18.35 -33.87 -29.00
CA ALA A 361 -19.10 -33.56 -30.22
C ALA A 361 -20.14 -32.43 -30.06
N GLY A 362 -20.31 -31.86 -28.87
CA GLY A 362 -21.22 -30.74 -28.62
C GLY A 362 -20.63 -29.37 -29.02
N GLY A 363 -21.40 -28.56 -29.75
CA GLY A 363 -21.13 -27.11 -29.83
C GLY A 363 -21.43 -26.41 -28.50
N PRO A 364 -20.92 -25.19 -28.26
CA PRO A 364 -21.14 -24.47 -27.01
C PRO A 364 -22.63 -24.22 -26.77
N ASP A 365 -23.06 -24.42 -25.52
CA ASP A 365 -24.45 -24.25 -25.09
C ASP A 365 -24.89 -22.77 -25.29
N PRO A 366 -25.98 -22.51 -26.04
CA PRO A 366 -26.46 -21.15 -26.29
C PRO A 366 -27.02 -20.44 -25.04
N ASP A 367 -27.28 -21.15 -23.94
CA ASP A 367 -27.77 -20.57 -22.69
C ASP A 367 -26.63 -20.32 -21.68
N GLY A 368 -25.55 -21.11 -21.73
CA GLY A 368 -24.45 -21.05 -20.75
C GLY A 368 -23.72 -19.70 -20.66
N TRP A 369 -23.46 -19.05 -21.80
CA TRP A 369 -22.83 -17.71 -21.81
C TRP A 369 -23.79 -16.60 -21.36
N GLN A 370 -25.10 -16.78 -21.52
CA GLN A 370 -26.10 -15.85 -21.00
C GLN A 370 -26.12 -15.90 -19.47
N GLN A 371 -26.08 -17.10 -18.89
CA GLN A 371 -25.96 -17.29 -17.45
C GLN A 371 -24.69 -16.65 -16.90
N ALA A 372 -23.53 -16.82 -17.54
CA ALA A 372 -22.27 -16.24 -17.08
C ALA A 372 -22.31 -14.69 -17.01
N TYR A 373 -22.94 -14.02 -17.99
CA TYR A 373 -23.13 -12.56 -17.92
C TYR A 373 -24.16 -12.14 -16.87
N ALA A 374 -25.23 -12.90 -16.66
CA ALA A 374 -26.21 -12.64 -15.60
C ALA A 374 -25.60 -12.82 -14.19
N GLU A 375 -24.70 -13.79 -14.00
CA GLU A 375 -23.94 -13.96 -12.76
C GLU A 375 -22.93 -12.84 -12.54
N ALA A 376 -22.19 -12.44 -13.57
CA ALA A 376 -21.29 -11.28 -13.50
C ALA A 376 -22.05 -9.98 -13.17
N ALA A 377 -23.25 -9.80 -13.73
CA ALA A 377 -24.14 -8.68 -13.40
C ALA A 377 -24.60 -8.76 -11.94
N ARG A 378 -25.00 -9.95 -11.45
CA ARG A 378 -25.39 -10.17 -10.05
C ARG A 378 -24.27 -9.79 -9.09
N ASP A 379 -23.04 -10.21 -9.35
CA ASP A 379 -21.87 -9.88 -8.53
C ASP A 379 -21.63 -8.38 -8.44
N VAL A 380 -21.72 -7.65 -9.56
CA VAL A 380 -21.57 -6.18 -9.57
C VAL A 380 -22.73 -5.47 -8.88
N LEU A 381 -23.98 -5.92 -9.11
CA LEU A 381 -25.18 -5.35 -8.48
C LEU A 381 -25.20 -5.53 -6.97
N ARG A 382 -24.75 -6.69 -6.47
CA ARG A 382 -24.59 -6.95 -5.03
C ARG A 382 -23.71 -5.93 -4.34
N GLY A 383 -22.58 -5.57 -4.96
CA GLY A 383 -21.71 -4.49 -4.49
C GLY A 383 -22.35 -3.10 -4.56
N MET A 384 -23.30 -2.86 -5.48
CA MET A 384 -24.05 -1.59 -5.57
C MET A 384 -25.15 -1.46 -4.52
N VAL A 385 -25.80 -2.55 -4.11
CA VAL A 385 -26.87 -2.60 -3.08
C VAL A 385 -26.36 -3.03 -1.69
N ALA A 386 -25.05 -3.02 -1.47
CA ALA A 386 -24.37 -3.42 -0.22
C ALA A 386 -24.78 -4.81 0.33
N SER A 387 -25.05 -5.78 -0.55
CA SER A 387 -25.39 -7.16 -0.16
C SER A 387 -24.20 -7.87 0.49
N THR A 388 -24.44 -8.56 1.60
CA THR A 388 -23.45 -9.44 2.25
C THR A 388 -23.04 -10.63 1.36
N LEU A 389 -23.82 -10.93 0.32
CA LEU A 389 -23.56 -11.97 -0.67
C LEU A 389 -22.70 -11.49 -1.85
N ASP A 390 -22.26 -10.23 -1.89
CA ASP A 390 -21.24 -9.81 -2.86
C ASP A 390 -19.95 -10.63 -2.63
N PRO A 391 -19.40 -11.27 -3.68
CA PRO A 391 -18.37 -12.31 -3.54
C PRO A 391 -16.98 -11.76 -3.18
N ILE A 392 -16.81 -10.43 -3.11
CA ILE A 392 -15.52 -9.82 -2.80
C ILE A 392 -15.56 -8.99 -1.52
N ALA A 393 -16.40 -7.96 -1.39
CA ALA A 393 -16.45 -7.15 -0.17
C ALA A 393 -17.56 -7.59 0.80
N GLY A 394 -18.51 -8.42 0.34
CA GLY A 394 -19.86 -8.63 0.87
C GLY A 394 -20.40 -7.42 1.63
N GLY A 395 -20.73 -6.37 0.89
CA GLY A 395 -21.49 -5.22 1.38
C GLY A 395 -20.65 -4.13 2.04
N ARG A 396 -19.32 -4.27 2.10
CA ARG A 396 -18.42 -3.25 2.67
C ARG A 396 -18.01 -2.16 1.69
N HIS A 397 -17.98 -2.45 0.39
CA HIS A 397 -17.62 -1.50 -0.66
C HIS A 397 -17.98 -2.03 -2.05
N LYS A 398 -18.31 -1.15 -3.02
CA LYS A 398 -18.32 -1.54 -4.44
C LYS A 398 -16.89 -1.52 -4.98
N VAL A 399 -16.34 -2.69 -5.30
CA VAL A 399 -15.08 -2.86 -6.02
C VAL A 399 -15.27 -3.89 -7.15
N PHE A 400 -14.37 -3.95 -8.12
CA PHE A 400 -14.32 -5.09 -9.04
C PHE A 400 -13.32 -6.11 -8.49
N GLY A 401 -13.77 -7.32 -8.19
CA GLY A 401 -12.92 -8.40 -7.72
C GLY A 401 -13.62 -9.74 -7.66
N ARG A 402 -12.83 -10.81 -7.75
CA ARG A 402 -13.20 -12.22 -7.48
C ARG A 402 -11.91 -13.04 -7.52
N ALA A 403 -11.69 -13.88 -6.52
CA ALA A 403 -10.41 -14.58 -6.33
C ALA A 403 -10.17 -15.67 -7.40
N ASP A 404 -11.24 -16.36 -7.79
CA ASP A 404 -11.29 -17.34 -8.88
C ASP A 404 -11.09 -16.71 -10.26
N LEU A 405 -11.64 -15.50 -10.49
CA LEU A 405 -11.42 -14.71 -11.71
C LEU A 405 -10.03 -14.04 -11.76
N ALA A 406 -9.16 -14.27 -10.77
CA ALA A 406 -7.88 -13.58 -10.57
C ALA A 406 -7.98 -12.04 -10.60
N VAL A 407 -9.14 -11.46 -10.26
CA VAL A 407 -9.34 -10.01 -10.19
C VAL A 407 -9.12 -9.57 -8.74
N VAL A 408 -8.00 -8.90 -8.49
CA VAL A 408 -7.66 -8.32 -7.19
C VAL A 408 -8.40 -6.98 -7.04
N PRO A 409 -9.16 -6.76 -5.95
CA PRO A 409 -9.89 -5.52 -5.76
C PRO A 409 -8.95 -4.34 -5.54
N THR A 410 -9.24 -3.26 -6.25
CA THR A 410 -8.59 -1.96 -6.18
C THR A 410 -9.42 -0.98 -5.35
N THR A 411 -8.77 0.03 -4.79
CA THR A 411 -9.45 1.09 -4.04
C THR A 411 -9.76 2.30 -4.92
N SER A 412 -10.43 3.30 -4.37
CA SER A 412 -10.70 4.56 -5.06
C SER A 412 -9.54 5.55 -5.03
N THR A 413 -8.43 5.25 -4.32
CA THR A 413 -7.26 6.14 -4.29
C THR A 413 -6.59 6.14 -5.67
N ILE A 414 -6.18 7.32 -6.15
CA ILE A 414 -5.75 7.50 -7.54
C ILE A 414 -4.44 6.75 -7.79
N ALA A 415 -4.50 5.68 -8.59
CA ALA A 415 -3.35 4.86 -8.98
C ALA A 415 -2.52 4.27 -7.82
N SER A 416 -3.09 4.16 -6.62
CA SER A 416 -2.45 3.51 -5.46
C SER A 416 -2.11 2.03 -5.72
N HIS A 417 -2.84 1.37 -6.63
CA HIS A 417 -2.65 -0.02 -7.03
C HIS A 417 -1.53 -0.25 -8.05
N LEU A 418 -1.00 0.80 -8.70
CA LEU A 418 0.05 0.65 -9.72
C LEU A 418 1.39 0.15 -9.13
N PRO A 419 1.90 0.68 -8.00
CA PRO A 419 3.09 0.13 -7.34
C PRO A 419 2.90 -1.34 -6.91
N ARG A 420 1.72 -1.70 -6.40
CA ARG A 420 1.32 -3.09 -6.08
C ARG A 420 1.40 -4.00 -7.31
N ALA A 421 0.95 -3.55 -8.48
CA ALA A 421 1.02 -4.32 -9.73
C ALA A 421 2.48 -4.58 -10.18
N VAL A 422 3.36 -3.59 -10.03
CA VAL A 422 4.81 -3.71 -10.29
C VAL A 422 5.46 -4.71 -9.32
N GLY A 423 5.11 -4.64 -8.03
CA GLY A 423 5.53 -5.61 -7.03
C GLY A 423 5.11 -7.04 -7.34
N LEU A 424 3.87 -7.21 -7.81
CA LEU A 424 3.33 -8.52 -8.16
C LEU A 424 4.05 -9.11 -9.38
N GLY A 425 4.38 -8.28 -10.38
CA GLY A 425 5.18 -8.70 -11.52
C GLY A 425 6.57 -9.17 -11.09
N LEU A 426 7.27 -8.39 -10.27
CA LEU A 426 8.58 -8.75 -9.73
C LEU A 426 8.52 -10.07 -8.93
N ALA A 427 7.48 -10.25 -8.12
CA ALA A 427 7.30 -11.44 -7.30
C ALA A 427 6.99 -12.70 -8.11
N VAL A 428 6.08 -12.64 -9.09
CA VAL A 428 5.78 -13.74 -10.01
C VAL A 428 7.05 -14.18 -10.77
N GLU A 429 7.85 -13.24 -11.26
CA GLU A 429 9.11 -13.54 -11.97
C GLU A 429 10.23 -14.07 -11.05
N ARG A 430 10.29 -13.65 -9.77
CA ARG A 430 11.21 -14.22 -8.77
C ARG A 430 10.80 -15.63 -8.36
N LEU A 431 9.54 -15.83 -8.00
CA LEU A 431 9.01 -17.14 -7.64
C LEU A 431 9.24 -18.12 -8.79
N ARG A 432 8.93 -17.76 -10.05
CA ARG A 432 9.21 -18.58 -11.24
C ARG A 432 10.65 -19.12 -11.30
N ARG A 433 11.65 -18.35 -10.86
CA ARG A 433 13.07 -18.74 -10.83
C ARG A 433 13.43 -19.63 -9.63
N MET A 434 12.83 -19.38 -8.47
CA MET A 434 12.95 -20.26 -7.29
C MET A 434 12.30 -21.63 -7.57
N ASP A 435 11.15 -21.62 -8.25
CA ASP A 435 10.35 -22.79 -8.64
C ASP A 435 11.04 -23.67 -9.71
N THR A 436 12.13 -23.20 -10.32
CA THR A 436 13.02 -23.99 -11.19
C THR A 436 14.25 -24.58 -10.47
N ALA A 437 14.54 -24.17 -9.24
CA ALA A 437 15.65 -24.69 -8.44
C ALA A 437 15.22 -25.80 -7.45
N ALA A 438 13.94 -25.87 -7.10
CA ALA A 438 13.38 -26.83 -6.15
C ALA A 438 12.95 -28.17 -6.79
N ARG A 439 12.91 -29.24 -5.98
CA ARG A 439 12.33 -30.52 -6.37
C ARG A 439 10.79 -30.42 -6.45
N ARG A 440 10.18 -31.09 -7.43
CA ARG A 440 8.73 -30.96 -7.72
C ARG A 440 7.82 -31.44 -6.58
N ASP A 441 8.29 -32.40 -5.81
CA ASP A 441 7.46 -33.20 -4.88
C ASP A 441 7.82 -32.96 -3.42
N ASP A 442 8.49 -31.84 -3.13
CA ASP A 442 8.88 -31.43 -1.78
C ASP A 442 7.73 -30.65 -1.09
N PRO A 443 7.13 -31.17 -0.01
CA PRO A 443 6.05 -30.49 0.71
C PRO A 443 6.53 -29.27 1.52
N ASP A 444 7.82 -29.20 1.85
CA ASP A 444 8.48 -28.07 2.52
C ASP A 444 9.20 -27.13 1.52
N GLY A 445 8.96 -27.34 0.21
CA GLY A 445 9.51 -26.55 -0.88
C GLY A 445 9.07 -25.07 -0.89
N PRO A 446 9.69 -24.22 -1.75
CA PRO A 446 9.32 -22.81 -1.86
C PRO A 446 7.84 -22.66 -2.26
N PRO A 447 7.12 -21.62 -1.77
CA PRO A 447 5.73 -21.46 -2.10
C PRO A 447 5.58 -21.15 -3.59
N ARG A 448 4.52 -21.72 -4.16
CA ARG A 448 4.14 -21.48 -5.54
C ARG A 448 3.25 -20.25 -5.57
N SER A 449 3.48 -19.39 -6.55
CA SER A 449 2.54 -18.32 -6.89
C SER A 449 1.14 -18.92 -7.10
N PRO A 450 0.04 -18.29 -6.62
CA PRO A 450 -1.30 -18.74 -6.92
C PRO A 450 -1.66 -18.57 -8.42
N TRP A 451 -0.86 -17.82 -9.17
CA TRP A 451 -0.96 -17.65 -10.62
C TRP A 451 0.10 -18.47 -11.40
N PRO A 452 -0.17 -18.86 -12.66
CA PRO A 452 0.74 -19.63 -13.50
C PRO A 452 2.17 -19.07 -13.59
N ARG A 453 3.16 -19.95 -13.80
CA ARG A 453 4.59 -19.58 -13.90
C ARG A 453 4.89 -18.54 -14.98
N ASP A 454 4.11 -18.52 -16.06
CA ASP A 454 4.25 -17.56 -17.17
C ASP A 454 3.25 -16.39 -17.07
N ALA A 455 2.50 -16.27 -15.97
CA ALA A 455 1.50 -15.23 -15.79
C ALA A 455 2.08 -13.82 -15.99
N ILE A 456 1.24 -12.92 -16.49
CA ILE A 456 1.49 -11.47 -16.56
C ILE A 456 0.51 -10.74 -15.64
N VAL A 457 0.94 -9.61 -15.07
CA VAL A 457 0.07 -8.75 -14.27
C VAL A 457 -0.58 -7.72 -15.18
N VAL A 458 -1.90 -7.56 -15.10
CA VAL A 458 -2.65 -6.57 -15.87
C VAL A 458 -3.16 -5.49 -14.91
N CYS A 459 -2.96 -4.22 -15.25
CA CYS A 459 -3.27 -3.10 -14.35
C CYS A 459 -3.91 -1.95 -15.12
N SER A 460 -5.24 -1.78 -15.04
CA SER A 460 -5.94 -0.69 -15.72
C SER A 460 -6.11 0.55 -14.83
N PHE A 461 -6.12 1.74 -15.45
CA PHE A 461 -6.25 3.04 -14.80
C PHE A 461 -6.72 4.11 -15.81
N GLY A 462 -7.34 5.19 -15.34
CA GLY A 462 -7.77 6.31 -16.20
C GLY A 462 -6.66 7.34 -16.47
N ASP A 463 -6.70 7.99 -17.63
CA ASP A 463 -5.66 8.87 -18.18
C ASP A 463 -5.09 9.92 -17.22
N ALA A 464 -5.91 10.72 -16.56
CA ALA A 464 -5.44 11.78 -15.67
C ALA A 464 -4.52 11.26 -14.54
N SER A 465 -4.58 9.96 -14.24
CA SER A 465 -3.71 9.30 -13.25
C SER A 465 -2.25 9.19 -13.70
N VAL A 466 -1.89 9.39 -14.98
CA VAL A 466 -0.47 9.41 -15.42
C VAL A 466 0.36 10.48 -14.72
N ASN A 467 -0.32 11.49 -14.15
CA ASN A 467 0.26 12.59 -13.40
C ASN A 467 0.44 12.30 -11.90
N HIS A 468 -0.17 11.22 -11.39
CA HIS A 468 -0.16 10.92 -9.96
C HIS A 468 1.22 10.43 -9.51
N ALA A 469 1.61 10.75 -8.26
CA ALA A 469 2.89 10.35 -7.69
C ALA A 469 3.06 8.82 -7.74
N SER A 470 2.07 8.06 -7.26
CA SER A 470 2.06 6.59 -7.24
C SER A 470 2.16 5.96 -8.65
N ALA A 471 1.56 6.59 -9.66
CA ALA A 471 1.68 6.13 -11.05
C ALA A 471 3.09 6.40 -11.60
N THR A 472 3.63 7.59 -11.34
CA THR A 472 5.00 7.97 -11.76
C THR A 472 6.05 7.09 -11.08
N ALA A 473 5.90 6.80 -9.79
CA ALA A 473 6.69 5.83 -9.04
C ALA A 473 6.66 4.45 -9.72
N ALA A 474 5.46 3.91 -9.98
CA ALA A 474 5.30 2.60 -10.63
C ALA A 474 5.93 2.53 -12.03
N PHE A 475 5.71 3.53 -12.88
CA PHE A 475 6.32 3.57 -14.22
C PHE A 475 7.84 3.71 -14.16
N ASN A 476 8.36 4.53 -13.24
CA ASN A 476 9.80 4.70 -13.02
C ASN A 476 10.44 3.39 -12.54
N THR A 477 9.84 2.73 -11.56
CA THR A 477 10.33 1.46 -11.00
C THR A 477 10.28 0.32 -12.02
N ALA A 478 9.20 0.21 -12.80
CA ALA A 478 9.12 -0.76 -13.89
C ALA A 478 10.23 -0.53 -14.94
N GLY A 479 10.46 0.72 -15.35
CA GLY A 479 11.48 1.10 -16.31
C GLY A 479 12.92 0.90 -15.79
N TRP A 480 13.19 1.34 -14.55
CA TRP A 480 14.49 1.20 -13.88
C TRP A 480 14.89 -0.27 -13.68
N TYR A 481 13.93 -1.11 -13.29
CA TYR A 481 14.19 -2.54 -13.10
C TYR A 481 14.47 -3.23 -14.44
N ASP A 482 13.73 -2.88 -15.51
CA ASP A 482 14.02 -3.40 -16.85
C ASP A 482 15.40 -2.96 -17.40
N HIS A 483 15.76 -1.69 -17.16
CA HIS A 483 17.06 -1.11 -17.53
C HIS A 483 18.23 -1.76 -16.76
N THR A 484 18.04 -2.08 -15.47
CA THR A 484 19.02 -2.78 -14.64
C THR A 484 19.01 -4.31 -14.83
N GLY A 485 18.28 -4.83 -15.83
CA GLY A 485 18.28 -6.26 -16.19
C GLY A 485 17.36 -7.15 -15.36
N LEU A 486 16.66 -6.58 -14.36
CA LEU A 486 15.54 -7.24 -13.72
C LEU A 486 14.35 -7.29 -14.68
N ARG A 487 13.38 -8.17 -14.40
CA ARG A 487 12.26 -8.44 -15.30
C ARG A 487 10.95 -8.37 -14.54
N ILE A 488 10.02 -7.58 -15.05
CA ILE A 488 8.71 -7.29 -14.45
C ILE A 488 7.64 -7.49 -15.55
N PRO A 489 6.94 -8.63 -15.56
CA PRO A 489 5.89 -8.94 -16.54
C PRO A 489 4.57 -8.22 -16.20
N VAL A 490 4.54 -6.89 -16.35
CA VAL A 490 3.35 -6.06 -16.14
C VAL A 490 2.88 -5.39 -17.44
N LEU A 491 1.58 -5.48 -17.71
CA LEU A 491 0.85 -4.75 -18.75
C LEU A 491 -0.03 -3.69 -18.07
N PHE A 492 0.39 -2.43 -18.16
CA PHE A 492 -0.42 -1.29 -17.79
C PHE A 492 -1.46 -1.03 -18.90
N VAL A 493 -2.70 -0.66 -18.55
CA VAL A 493 -3.77 -0.31 -19.50
C VAL A 493 -4.33 1.06 -19.14
N CYS A 494 -3.91 2.09 -19.88
CA CYS A 494 -4.41 3.45 -19.74
C CYS A 494 -5.73 3.57 -20.51
N GLU A 495 -6.85 3.71 -19.80
CA GLU A 495 -8.17 4.00 -20.37
C GLU A 495 -8.32 5.53 -20.49
N ASP A 496 -7.99 6.08 -21.67
CA ASP A 496 -7.98 7.54 -21.92
C ASP A 496 -9.30 8.05 -22.49
N ASN A 497 -10.10 8.70 -21.63
CA ASN A 497 -11.30 9.45 -22.02
C ASN A 497 -11.06 10.97 -22.07
N GLY A 498 -9.83 11.42 -21.87
CA GLY A 498 -9.43 12.82 -21.86
C GLY A 498 -9.92 13.64 -20.66
N LEU A 499 -10.52 13.05 -19.62
CA LEU A 499 -11.19 13.77 -18.51
C LEU A 499 -10.92 13.18 -17.11
N GLY A 500 -9.97 13.80 -16.40
CA GLY A 500 -9.78 13.67 -14.96
C GLY A 500 -10.92 14.35 -14.17
N ILE A 501 -11.99 13.59 -13.89
CA ILE A 501 -13.25 14.11 -13.33
C ILE A 501 -13.84 15.17 -14.28
N SER A 502 -13.61 16.47 -14.02
CA SER A 502 -14.03 17.61 -14.85
C SER A 502 -12.87 18.30 -15.58
N VAL A 503 -11.62 17.94 -15.26
CA VAL A 503 -10.41 18.53 -15.83
C VAL A 503 -10.02 17.77 -17.10
N ARG A 504 -9.81 18.49 -18.21
CA ARG A 504 -9.34 17.90 -19.47
C ARG A 504 -7.86 17.53 -19.39
N SER A 505 -7.52 16.29 -19.72
CA SER A 505 -6.15 15.88 -20.01
C SER A 505 -5.67 16.61 -21.28
N PRO A 506 -4.52 17.33 -21.26
CA PRO A 506 -4.12 18.15 -22.41
C PRO A 506 -3.81 17.32 -23.66
N GLU A 507 -4.04 17.88 -24.84
CA GLU A 507 -3.98 17.12 -26.09
C GLU A 507 -2.63 16.44 -26.33
N GLY A 508 -2.67 15.11 -26.48
CA GLY A 508 -1.50 14.25 -26.64
C GLY A 508 -0.57 14.20 -25.42
N TRP A 509 -0.93 14.77 -24.27
CA TRP A 509 -0.12 14.70 -23.04
C TRP A 509 0.02 13.26 -22.55
N VAL A 510 -1.08 12.51 -22.54
CA VAL A 510 -1.13 11.10 -22.11
C VAL A 510 -0.21 10.25 -22.98
N GLU A 511 -0.35 10.35 -24.31
CA GLU A 511 0.54 9.67 -25.26
C GLU A 511 2.01 10.06 -25.04
N ARG A 512 2.37 11.35 -25.06
CA ARG A 512 3.77 11.78 -24.90
C ARG A 512 4.35 11.29 -23.56
N THR A 513 3.58 11.38 -22.48
CA THR A 513 3.97 10.95 -21.12
C THR A 513 4.18 9.44 -21.00
N LEU A 514 3.40 8.62 -21.71
CA LEU A 514 3.52 7.16 -21.68
C LEU A 514 4.56 6.64 -22.69
N ARG A 515 4.57 7.17 -23.91
CA ARG A 515 5.49 6.81 -24.99
C ARG A 515 6.96 7.13 -24.65
N ALA A 516 7.20 8.12 -23.80
CA ALA A 516 8.54 8.53 -23.36
C ALA A 516 9.10 7.76 -22.15
N ARG A 517 8.37 6.79 -21.56
CA ARG A 517 8.84 6.07 -20.36
C ARG A 517 9.94 5.06 -20.70
N PRO A 518 11.17 5.20 -20.15
CA PRO A 518 12.24 4.22 -20.39
C PRO A 518 11.85 2.81 -19.94
N GLY A 519 12.31 1.78 -20.66
CA GLY A 519 12.05 0.37 -20.33
C GLY A 519 10.62 -0.14 -20.58
N VAL A 520 9.61 0.75 -20.60
CA VAL A 520 8.19 0.38 -20.80
C VAL A 520 7.83 0.44 -22.29
N ARG A 521 7.42 -0.70 -22.88
CA ARG A 521 6.99 -0.73 -24.30
C ARG A 521 5.60 -0.11 -24.47
N TYR A 522 5.50 0.96 -25.25
CA TYR A 522 4.23 1.61 -25.59
C TYR A 522 3.50 0.92 -26.77
N PHE A 523 2.21 0.70 -26.57
CA PHE A 523 1.22 0.27 -27.57
C PHE A 523 0.01 1.23 -27.51
N THR A 524 -0.78 1.32 -28.58
CA THR A 524 -1.98 2.18 -28.62
C THR A 524 -3.09 1.56 -29.47
N ALA A 525 -4.34 1.75 -29.06
CA ALA A 525 -5.53 1.33 -29.79
C ALA A 525 -6.68 2.33 -29.58
N ASP A 526 -7.54 2.49 -30.59
CA ASP A 526 -8.78 3.26 -30.45
C ASP A 526 -9.95 2.32 -30.11
N GLY A 527 -10.67 2.62 -29.02
CA GLY A 527 -11.77 1.81 -28.50
C GLY A 527 -12.93 1.62 -29.48
N THR A 528 -13.01 2.41 -30.55
CA THR A 528 -14.01 2.23 -31.62
C THR A 528 -13.66 1.14 -32.64
N ASP A 529 -12.51 0.46 -32.53
CA ASP A 529 -12.21 -0.74 -33.33
C ASP A 529 -11.88 -1.94 -32.40
N PRO A 530 -12.88 -2.78 -32.03
CA PRO A 530 -12.66 -3.90 -31.12
C PRO A 530 -11.72 -4.98 -31.69
N VAL A 531 -11.57 -5.08 -33.01
CA VAL A 531 -10.60 -6.00 -33.64
C VAL A 531 -9.17 -5.47 -33.47
N ALA A 532 -8.96 -4.16 -33.63
CA ALA A 532 -7.67 -3.53 -33.37
C ALA A 532 -7.31 -3.58 -31.87
N VAL A 533 -8.26 -3.27 -30.97
CA VAL A 533 -8.05 -3.37 -29.51
C VAL A 533 -7.64 -4.79 -29.13
N HIS A 534 -8.35 -5.82 -29.61
CA HIS A 534 -8.00 -7.21 -29.36
C HIS A 534 -6.60 -7.57 -29.91
N ALA A 535 -6.31 -7.25 -31.18
CA ALA A 535 -5.04 -7.58 -31.81
C ALA A 535 -3.84 -6.90 -31.13
N VAL A 536 -3.93 -5.60 -30.84
CA VAL A 536 -2.87 -4.85 -30.14
C VAL A 536 -2.72 -5.30 -28.68
N THR A 537 -3.81 -5.66 -28.00
CA THR A 537 -3.72 -6.24 -26.65
C THR A 537 -3.03 -7.61 -26.70
N ALA A 538 -3.34 -8.46 -27.68
CA ALA A 538 -2.69 -9.76 -27.83
C ALA A 538 -1.19 -9.62 -28.16
N GLU A 539 -0.81 -8.62 -28.97
CA GLU A 539 0.59 -8.27 -29.21
C GLU A 539 1.28 -7.80 -27.91
N ALA A 540 0.66 -6.87 -27.17
CA ALA A 540 1.19 -6.31 -25.93
C ALA A 540 1.33 -7.36 -24.82
N ALA A 541 0.29 -8.17 -24.58
CA ALA A 541 0.31 -9.29 -23.65
C ALA A 541 1.35 -10.34 -24.08
N GLY A 542 1.44 -10.63 -25.38
CA GLY A 542 2.47 -11.51 -25.94
C GLY A 542 3.90 -10.98 -25.73
N TRP A 543 4.12 -9.67 -25.88
CA TRP A 543 5.39 -9.02 -25.58
C TRP A 543 5.76 -9.16 -24.10
N VAL A 544 4.85 -8.82 -23.19
CA VAL A 544 5.07 -8.91 -21.74
C VAL A 544 5.30 -10.36 -21.32
N ARG A 545 4.54 -11.31 -21.86
CA ARG A 545 4.63 -12.74 -21.52
C ARG A 545 5.93 -13.37 -22.01
N ARG A 546 6.34 -13.12 -23.27
CA ARG A 546 7.58 -13.67 -23.86
C ARG A 546 8.85 -13.07 -23.25
N HIS A 547 8.93 -11.74 -23.14
CA HIS A 547 10.17 -11.08 -22.71
C HIS A 547 10.27 -10.88 -21.19
N ARG A 548 9.15 -11.01 -20.46
CA ARG A 548 9.03 -10.66 -19.03
C ARG A 548 9.34 -9.18 -18.74
N ARG A 549 9.09 -8.29 -19.72
CA ARG A 549 9.38 -6.84 -19.68
C ARG A 549 8.07 -6.04 -19.60
N PRO A 550 8.07 -4.84 -18.99
CA PRO A 550 6.86 -4.04 -18.84
C PRO A 550 6.37 -3.46 -20.18
N ALA A 551 5.06 -3.26 -20.28
CA ALA A 551 4.42 -2.55 -21.38
C ALA A 551 3.25 -1.69 -20.90
N VAL A 552 2.85 -0.72 -21.72
CA VAL A 552 1.61 0.05 -21.56
C VAL A 552 0.79 0.01 -22.84
N LEU A 553 -0.47 -0.39 -22.73
CA LEU A 553 -1.49 -0.17 -23.74
C LEU A 553 -2.19 1.16 -23.44
N HIS A 554 -2.07 2.11 -24.36
CA HIS A 554 -2.86 3.33 -24.36
C HIS A 554 -4.15 3.09 -25.15
N LEU A 555 -5.24 2.79 -24.43
CA LEU A 555 -6.56 2.55 -24.99
C LEU A 555 -7.36 3.86 -24.96
N ARG A 556 -7.62 4.46 -26.12
CA ARG A 556 -8.53 5.60 -26.22
C ARG A 556 -9.96 5.12 -26.00
N THR A 557 -10.67 5.75 -25.06
CA THR A 557 -12.08 5.54 -24.75
C THR A 557 -12.86 6.84 -24.92
N VAL A 558 -14.12 6.86 -24.50
CA VAL A 558 -14.96 8.07 -24.38
C VAL A 558 -15.64 8.07 -23.01
N ARG A 559 -16.39 9.12 -22.66
CA ARG A 559 -17.21 9.12 -21.45
C ARG A 559 -18.61 9.61 -21.75
N LEU A 560 -19.57 8.71 -21.71
CA LEU A 560 -20.94 8.97 -22.19
C LEU A 560 -21.88 9.52 -21.10
N LEU A 561 -21.38 9.63 -19.87
CA LEU A 561 -22.09 10.16 -18.69
C LEU A 561 -21.13 10.95 -17.80
N GLY A 562 -21.67 11.85 -17.00
CA GLY A 562 -20.99 12.52 -15.89
C GLY A 562 -20.23 11.54 -14.98
N HIS A 563 -19.16 12.03 -14.36
CA HIS A 563 -18.16 11.22 -13.64
C HIS A 563 -18.80 10.27 -12.61
N ALA A 564 -19.78 10.76 -11.86
CA ALA A 564 -20.60 10.00 -10.90
C ALA A 564 -22.09 10.39 -11.07
N GLY A 565 -23.03 9.64 -10.46
CA GLY A 565 -24.47 9.84 -10.65
C GLY A 565 -25.08 11.18 -10.19
N ALA A 566 -24.28 12.10 -9.64
CA ALA A 566 -24.69 13.47 -9.28
C ALA A 566 -23.86 14.56 -9.99
N ASP A 567 -23.01 14.18 -10.96
CA ASP A 567 -22.13 15.10 -11.69
C ASP A 567 -22.84 15.75 -12.87
N ALA A 568 -22.92 17.08 -12.87
CA ALA A 568 -23.63 17.87 -13.88
C ALA A 568 -22.68 18.27 -15.02
N GLU A 569 -22.35 17.32 -15.91
CA GLU A 569 -21.25 17.48 -16.87
C GLU A 569 -21.34 18.67 -17.84
N GLN A 570 -22.54 19.22 -18.06
CA GLN A 570 -22.74 20.47 -18.83
C GLN A 570 -22.06 21.70 -18.19
N ALA A 571 -21.68 21.61 -16.92
CA ALA A 571 -20.92 22.66 -16.23
C ALA A 571 -19.46 22.77 -16.72
N TYR A 572 -18.94 21.74 -17.40
CA TYR A 572 -17.56 21.73 -17.93
C TYR A 572 -17.42 21.13 -19.35
N ARG A 573 -18.45 20.52 -19.93
CA ARG A 573 -18.51 20.03 -21.32
C ARG A 573 -19.59 20.78 -22.12
N SER A 574 -19.29 21.08 -23.37
CA SER A 574 -20.29 21.55 -24.34
C SER A 574 -21.12 20.38 -24.89
N THR A 575 -22.33 20.67 -25.38
CA THR A 575 -23.18 19.69 -26.08
C THR A 575 -22.49 19.06 -27.29
N ALA A 576 -21.60 19.81 -27.95
CA ALA A 576 -20.82 19.32 -29.10
C ALA A 576 -19.78 18.27 -28.68
N GLU A 577 -19.10 18.45 -27.55
CA GLU A 577 -18.17 17.46 -26.99
C GLU A 577 -18.89 16.20 -26.49
N ILE A 578 -20.10 16.34 -25.94
CA ILE A 578 -20.93 15.20 -25.52
C ILE A 578 -21.39 14.41 -26.77
N ALA A 579 -21.91 15.08 -27.80
CA ALA A 579 -22.33 14.44 -29.04
C ALA A 579 -21.15 13.80 -29.81
N ALA A 580 -19.93 14.36 -29.72
CA ALA A 580 -18.73 13.78 -30.32
C ALA A 580 -18.29 12.47 -29.63
N ASP A 581 -18.48 12.37 -28.31
CA ASP A 581 -18.28 11.13 -27.56
C ASP A 581 -19.36 10.09 -27.87
N GLU A 582 -20.64 10.50 -27.94
CA GLU A 582 -21.76 9.61 -28.31
C GLU A 582 -21.60 9.05 -29.73
N ALA A 583 -21.11 9.85 -30.69
CA ALA A 583 -20.75 9.39 -32.03
C ALA A 583 -19.57 8.40 -32.07
N ARG A 584 -18.88 8.20 -30.94
CA ARG A 584 -17.74 7.30 -30.73
C ARG A 584 -18.02 6.21 -29.67
N ASP A 585 -19.29 5.94 -29.35
CA ASP A 585 -19.68 4.86 -28.43
C ASP A 585 -19.10 3.50 -28.89
N PRO A 586 -18.25 2.83 -28.08
CA PRO A 586 -17.60 1.57 -28.47
C PRO A 586 -18.60 0.42 -28.66
N VAL A 587 -19.78 0.50 -28.04
CA VAL A 587 -20.85 -0.50 -28.14
C VAL A 587 -21.59 -0.35 -29.48
N LEU A 588 -21.85 0.88 -29.93
CA LEU A 588 -22.36 1.15 -31.28
C LEU A 588 -21.32 0.80 -32.35
N ALA A 589 -20.03 1.04 -32.11
CA ALA A 589 -18.97 0.65 -33.05
C ALA A 589 -18.88 -0.88 -33.20
N THR A 590 -19.03 -1.62 -32.10
CA THR A 590 -19.09 -3.09 -32.11
C THR A 590 -20.34 -3.60 -32.84
N ALA A 591 -21.50 -2.97 -32.63
CA ALA A 591 -22.74 -3.27 -33.36
C ALA A 591 -22.62 -3.04 -34.88
N ARG A 592 -22.03 -1.91 -35.29
CA ARG A 592 -21.77 -1.61 -36.71
C ARG A 592 -20.89 -2.68 -37.35
N LEU A 593 -19.80 -3.09 -36.69
CA LEU A 593 -18.94 -4.14 -37.21
C LEU A 593 -19.64 -5.51 -37.31
N LEU A 594 -20.56 -5.84 -36.39
CA LEU A 594 -21.41 -7.05 -36.47
C LEU A 594 -22.34 -7.02 -37.69
N VAL A 595 -22.90 -5.85 -38.01
CA VAL A 595 -23.74 -5.63 -39.20
C VAL A 595 -22.90 -5.66 -40.49
N GLU A 596 -21.79 -4.93 -40.56
CA GLU A 596 -20.87 -4.89 -41.71
C GLU A 596 -20.24 -6.27 -42.01
N ALA A 597 -19.98 -7.07 -40.98
CA ALA A 597 -19.55 -8.46 -41.10
C ALA A 597 -20.66 -9.41 -41.58
N GLY A 598 -21.92 -8.98 -41.58
CA GLY A 598 -23.09 -9.78 -41.93
C GLY A 598 -23.49 -10.80 -40.86
N VAL A 599 -23.09 -10.58 -39.61
CA VAL A 599 -23.38 -11.50 -38.49
C VAL A 599 -24.79 -11.28 -37.97
N ALA A 600 -25.15 -10.02 -37.70
CA ALA A 600 -26.45 -9.62 -37.15
C ALA A 600 -27.06 -8.43 -37.90
N THR A 601 -28.31 -8.11 -37.60
CA THR A 601 -29.04 -6.89 -38.01
C THR A 601 -29.16 -5.90 -36.84
N GLY A 602 -29.50 -4.64 -37.14
CA GLY A 602 -29.80 -3.65 -36.09
C GLY A 602 -30.94 -4.10 -35.16
N GLU A 603 -31.99 -4.71 -35.73
CA GLU A 603 -33.15 -5.24 -34.98
C GLU A 603 -32.76 -6.39 -34.04
N GLU A 604 -31.96 -7.36 -34.50
CA GLU A 604 -31.47 -8.45 -33.65
C GLU A 604 -30.59 -7.96 -32.50
N LEU A 605 -29.72 -6.97 -32.77
CA LEU A 605 -28.84 -6.40 -31.74
C LEU A 605 -29.61 -5.54 -30.74
N LEU A 606 -30.68 -4.86 -31.17
CA LEU A 606 -31.59 -4.12 -30.30
C LEU A 606 -32.42 -5.07 -29.42
N ALA A 607 -32.97 -6.15 -29.99
CA ALA A 607 -33.68 -7.17 -29.22
C ALA A 607 -32.77 -7.81 -28.14
N ARG A 608 -31.50 -8.06 -28.49
CA ARG A 608 -30.47 -8.57 -27.57
C ARG A 608 -30.06 -7.54 -26.51
N TYR A 609 -30.05 -6.25 -26.85
CA TYR A 609 -29.85 -5.15 -25.91
C TYR A 609 -30.97 -5.10 -24.86
N ASP A 610 -32.23 -5.22 -25.31
CA ASP A 610 -33.40 -5.24 -24.44
C ASP A 610 -33.50 -6.50 -23.58
N GLU A 611 -33.14 -7.67 -24.11
CA GLU A 611 -33.03 -8.92 -23.32
C GLU A 611 -32.04 -8.76 -22.16
N ARG A 612 -30.81 -8.27 -22.42
CA ARG A 612 -29.81 -8.07 -21.37
C ARG A 612 -30.23 -6.95 -20.41
N GLY A 613 -30.89 -5.89 -20.90
CA GLY A 613 -31.47 -4.85 -20.05
C GLY A 613 -32.51 -5.40 -19.08
N TRP A 614 -33.43 -6.24 -19.56
CA TRP A 614 -34.41 -6.93 -18.72
C TRP A 614 -33.74 -7.88 -17.71
N GLN A 615 -32.74 -8.66 -18.13
CA GLN A 615 -32.02 -9.59 -17.26
C GLN A 615 -31.24 -8.86 -16.15
N VAL A 616 -30.50 -7.80 -16.48
CA VAL A 616 -29.78 -6.97 -15.50
C VAL A 616 -30.76 -6.26 -14.56
N ARG A 617 -31.88 -5.73 -15.08
CA ARG A 617 -32.93 -5.10 -14.27
C ARG A 617 -33.59 -6.09 -13.31
N ARG A 618 -34.00 -7.26 -13.79
CA ARG A 618 -34.55 -8.33 -12.94
C ARG A 618 -33.55 -8.75 -11.87
N THR A 619 -32.27 -8.89 -12.23
CA THR A 619 -31.20 -9.21 -11.27
C THR A 619 -31.02 -8.11 -10.23
N ALA A 620 -31.18 -6.83 -10.62
CA ALA A 620 -31.13 -5.69 -9.71
C ALA A 620 -32.30 -5.70 -8.71
N GLU A 621 -33.48 -6.16 -9.13
CA GLU A 621 -34.63 -6.39 -8.24
C GLU A 621 -34.38 -7.60 -7.31
N GLU A 622 -33.85 -8.71 -7.83
CA GLU A 622 -33.52 -9.92 -7.03
C GLU A 622 -32.50 -9.65 -5.92
N VAL A 623 -31.52 -8.74 -6.09
CA VAL A 623 -30.50 -8.46 -5.07
C VAL A 623 -30.90 -7.44 -4.00
N LEU A 624 -32.03 -6.74 -4.17
CA LEU A 624 -32.52 -5.77 -3.18
C LEU A 624 -32.79 -6.46 -1.83
N ASP A 625 -33.52 -7.58 -1.86
CA ASP A 625 -33.91 -8.36 -0.68
C ASP A 625 -32.76 -9.15 -0.03
N GLU A 626 -31.57 -9.18 -0.63
CA GLU A 626 -30.41 -9.87 -0.04
C GLU A 626 -29.89 -9.17 1.22
N PRO A 627 -29.49 -9.92 2.26
CA PRO A 627 -29.15 -9.36 3.58
C PRO A 627 -27.96 -8.39 3.54
N LYS A 628 -28.08 -7.27 4.28
CA LYS A 628 -27.01 -6.28 4.48
C LYS A 628 -26.30 -6.51 5.82
N LEU A 629 -25.12 -5.90 6.01
CA LEU A 629 -24.39 -5.96 7.30
C LEU A 629 -25.21 -5.29 8.41
N SER A 630 -25.31 -5.94 9.57
CA SER A 630 -26.24 -5.58 10.64
C SER A 630 -25.56 -5.32 12.00
N ALA A 631 -24.37 -5.89 12.22
CA ALA A 631 -23.64 -5.78 13.48
C ALA A 631 -22.18 -5.32 13.28
N VAL A 632 -21.67 -4.52 14.23
CA VAL A 632 -20.29 -4.02 14.25
C VAL A 632 -19.27 -5.15 14.13
N ALA A 633 -19.52 -6.29 14.78
CA ALA A 633 -18.66 -7.47 14.72
C ALA A 633 -18.49 -8.02 13.29
N GLU A 634 -19.55 -7.99 12.47
CA GLU A 634 -19.50 -8.42 11.06
C GLU A 634 -18.64 -7.45 10.24
N VAL A 635 -18.84 -6.15 10.43
CA VAL A 635 -18.10 -5.09 9.72
C VAL A 635 -16.58 -5.23 9.97
N VAL A 636 -16.16 -5.34 11.24
CA VAL A 636 -14.73 -5.32 11.61
C VAL A 636 -14.00 -6.66 11.44
N ALA A 637 -14.70 -7.79 11.29
CA ALA A 637 -14.08 -9.11 11.28
C ALA A 637 -12.87 -9.28 10.33
N PRO A 638 -12.87 -8.75 9.09
CA PRO A 638 -11.71 -8.91 8.19
C PRO A 638 -10.48 -8.06 8.56
N LEU A 639 -10.66 -6.98 9.34
CA LEU A 639 -9.58 -6.08 9.78
C LEU A 639 -8.79 -6.62 10.98
N SER A 640 -9.36 -7.55 11.75
CA SER A 640 -8.64 -8.17 12.87
C SER A 640 -9.08 -9.63 13.09
N PRO A 641 -8.74 -10.54 12.15
CA PRO A 641 -8.98 -11.98 12.30
C PRO A 641 -8.07 -12.65 13.35
N ARG A 642 -7.50 -11.87 14.29
CA ARG A 642 -6.39 -12.21 15.20
C ARG A 642 -6.64 -13.55 15.89
N ARG A 643 -5.86 -14.57 15.54
CA ARG A 643 -5.94 -15.92 16.14
C ARG A 643 -4.68 -16.19 16.98
N PRO A 644 -4.56 -15.58 18.19
CA PRO A 644 -3.32 -15.60 18.98
C PRO A 644 -2.85 -17.02 19.35
N SER A 645 -3.76 -17.97 19.50
CA SER A 645 -3.43 -19.39 19.70
C SER A 645 -2.77 -20.03 18.48
N ARG A 646 -3.16 -19.65 17.26
CA ARG A 646 -2.52 -20.12 16.02
C ARG A 646 -1.18 -19.42 15.78
N VAL A 647 -1.07 -18.13 16.11
CA VAL A 647 0.22 -17.40 16.07
C VAL A 647 1.22 -18.00 17.05
N ALA A 648 0.82 -18.26 18.30
CA ALA A 648 1.65 -18.93 19.29
C ALA A 648 2.05 -20.36 18.85
N ALA A 649 1.13 -21.12 18.24
CA ALA A 649 1.43 -22.43 17.69
C ALA A 649 2.44 -22.37 16.52
N ALA A 650 2.35 -21.38 15.64
CA ALA A 650 3.30 -21.18 14.56
C ALA A 650 4.71 -20.81 15.09
N VAL A 651 4.80 -19.96 16.11
CA VAL A 651 6.07 -19.66 16.81
C VAL A 651 6.64 -20.91 17.47
N ALA A 652 5.81 -21.74 18.11
CA ALA A 652 6.25 -23.01 18.71
C ALA A 652 6.70 -24.06 17.66
N GLN A 653 6.07 -24.09 16.48
CA GLN A 653 6.50 -24.95 15.37
C GLN A 653 7.84 -24.48 14.77
N ALA A 654 8.04 -23.17 14.58
CA ALA A 654 9.32 -22.62 14.13
C ALA A 654 10.44 -22.92 15.15
N ALA A 655 10.14 -22.81 16.45
CA ALA A 655 11.03 -23.21 17.55
C ALA A 655 11.42 -24.69 17.48
N GLN A 656 10.44 -25.58 17.31
CA GLN A 656 10.67 -27.04 17.18
C GLN A 656 11.50 -27.40 15.95
N ARG A 657 11.29 -26.74 14.80
CA ARG A 657 12.10 -26.98 13.61
C ARG A 657 13.54 -26.49 13.79
N ALA A 658 13.73 -25.26 14.29
CA ALA A 658 15.04 -24.67 14.54
C ALA A 658 15.87 -25.40 15.63
N ALA A 659 15.19 -26.10 16.56
CA ALA A 659 15.81 -26.98 17.56
C ALA A 659 16.07 -28.43 17.06
N GLY A 660 15.46 -28.82 15.93
CA GLY A 660 15.43 -30.21 15.45
C GLY A 660 15.94 -30.34 14.01
N PRO A 661 15.05 -30.58 13.01
CA PRO A 661 15.45 -30.83 11.63
C PRO A 661 16.31 -29.71 11.02
N ASP A 662 16.00 -28.44 11.30
CA ASP A 662 16.66 -27.29 10.70
C ASP A 662 17.96 -26.92 11.45
N ALA A 663 18.25 -27.54 12.61
CA ALA A 663 19.32 -27.12 13.51
C ALA A 663 20.72 -27.14 12.86
N ALA A 664 20.97 -28.09 11.95
CA ALA A 664 22.23 -28.17 11.21
C ALA A 664 22.38 -27.01 10.21
N GLY A 665 21.36 -26.76 9.37
CA GLY A 665 21.36 -25.65 8.41
C GLY A 665 21.35 -24.28 9.09
N ARG A 666 20.72 -24.19 10.27
CA ARG A 666 20.79 -23.01 11.15
C ARG A 666 22.22 -22.79 11.65
N ALA A 667 22.89 -23.83 12.17
CA ALA A 667 24.28 -23.72 12.61
C ALA A 667 25.21 -23.30 11.45
N GLU A 668 25.03 -23.85 10.25
CA GLU A 668 25.76 -23.46 9.04
C GLU A 668 25.53 -21.99 8.66
N ALA A 669 24.27 -21.52 8.64
CA ALA A 669 23.92 -20.13 8.33
C ALA A 669 24.41 -19.10 9.36
N PHE A 670 24.76 -19.54 10.57
CA PHE A 670 25.46 -18.73 11.59
C PHE A 670 26.97 -19.06 11.69
N GLY A 671 27.56 -19.70 10.68
CA GLY A 671 29.01 -19.94 10.61
C GLY A 671 29.55 -20.85 11.71
N GLY A 672 28.74 -21.80 12.18
CA GLY A 672 29.04 -22.69 13.29
C GLY A 672 28.83 -22.09 14.69
N LYS A 673 28.47 -20.81 14.80
CA LYS A 673 28.24 -20.14 16.10
C LYS A 673 26.86 -19.43 16.15
N PRO A 674 25.78 -20.16 16.50
CA PRO A 674 24.44 -19.61 16.70
C PRO A 674 24.41 -18.39 17.66
N PRO A 675 23.43 -17.46 17.49
CA PRO A 675 23.37 -16.20 18.23
C PRO A 675 23.26 -16.38 19.74
N GLU A 676 22.58 -17.43 20.23
CA GLU A 676 22.52 -17.78 21.66
C GLU A 676 23.91 -18.13 22.26
N LEU A 677 24.87 -18.57 21.44
CA LEU A 677 26.25 -18.83 21.85
C LEU A 677 27.19 -17.64 21.59
N ALA A 678 26.71 -16.58 20.93
CA ALA A 678 27.52 -15.41 20.59
C ALA A 678 27.96 -14.61 21.82
N GLY A 679 27.16 -14.63 22.89
CA GLY A 679 27.25 -13.75 24.06
C GLY A 679 26.13 -12.70 24.06
N PRO A 680 26.09 -11.78 25.04
CA PRO A 680 25.10 -10.70 25.08
C PRO A 680 25.18 -9.78 23.84
N LEU A 681 24.04 -9.55 23.20
CA LEU A 681 23.89 -8.83 21.94
C LEU A 681 23.32 -7.42 22.14
N THR A 682 23.60 -6.51 21.20
CA THR A 682 22.87 -5.24 21.07
C THR A 682 21.50 -5.45 20.39
N LEU A 683 20.67 -4.41 20.38
CA LEU A 683 19.35 -4.45 19.74
C LEU A 683 19.45 -4.76 18.24
N ALA A 684 20.33 -4.08 17.51
CA ALA A 684 20.57 -4.33 16.09
C ALA A 684 21.04 -5.77 15.81
N GLN A 685 21.92 -6.32 16.65
CA GLN A 685 22.39 -7.70 16.53
C GLN A 685 21.28 -8.73 16.78
N SER A 686 20.37 -8.46 17.73
CA SER A 686 19.23 -9.33 18.01
C SER A 686 18.18 -9.30 16.89
N ILE A 687 17.96 -8.14 16.27
CA ILE A 687 17.12 -8.00 15.07
C ILE A 687 17.75 -8.73 13.87
N ASN A 688 19.07 -8.58 13.64
CA ASN A 688 19.80 -9.34 12.60
C ASN A 688 19.64 -10.85 12.76
N ALA A 689 19.84 -11.36 13.98
CA ALA A 689 19.71 -12.77 14.31
C ALA A 689 18.27 -13.28 14.11
N ALA A 690 17.27 -12.51 14.54
CA ALA A 690 15.86 -12.86 14.35
C ALA A 690 15.40 -12.78 12.89
N LEU A 691 15.96 -11.87 12.08
CA LEU A 691 15.77 -11.86 10.62
C LEU A 691 16.38 -13.10 9.98
N ALA A 692 17.61 -13.49 10.35
CA ALA A 692 18.23 -14.72 9.84
C ALA A 692 17.43 -15.98 10.22
N ASP A 693 17.00 -16.10 11.48
CA ASP A 693 16.12 -17.20 11.93
C ASP A 693 14.76 -17.19 11.21
N GLY A 694 14.20 -16.01 10.92
CA GLY A 694 13.03 -15.85 10.07
C GLY A 694 13.27 -16.29 8.62
N MET A 695 14.41 -15.96 8.03
CA MET A 695 14.75 -16.31 6.65
C MET A 695 15.05 -17.80 6.46
N LEU A 696 15.52 -18.49 7.50
CA LEU A 696 15.62 -19.95 7.56
C LEU A 696 14.23 -20.59 7.66
N SER A 697 13.44 -20.21 8.67
CA SER A 697 12.15 -20.83 8.98
C SER A 697 11.00 -20.48 8.00
N HIS A 698 11.20 -19.46 7.16
CA HIS A 698 10.33 -19.04 6.07
C HIS A 698 11.16 -18.87 4.77
N PRO A 699 11.28 -19.90 3.91
CA PRO A 699 12.05 -19.83 2.65
C PRO A 699 11.61 -18.72 1.67
N GLN A 700 10.38 -18.22 1.83
CA GLN A 700 9.77 -17.17 1.04
C GLN A 700 9.97 -15.75 1.57
N LEU A 701 10.63 -15.60 2.73
CA LEU A 701 10.91 -14.30 3.31
C LEU A 701 11.93 -13.56 2.45
N ALA A 702 11.62 -12.31 2.07
CA ALA A 702 12.55 -11.42 1.39
C ALA A 702 12.66 -10.08 2.14
N VAL A 703 13.90 -9.65 2.39
CA VAL A 703 14.24 -8.38 3.06
C VAL A 703 14.73 -7.40 2.01
N PHE A 704 14.13 -6.22 1.90
CA PHE A 704 14.49 -5.26 0.85
C PHE A 704 14.18 -3.82 1.24
N GLY A 705 14.76 -2.87 0.54
CA GLY A 705 14.69 -1.44 0.87
C GLY A 705 15.97 -0.75 0.44
N GLU A 706 16.18 0.48 0.88
CA GLU A 706 17.39 1.25 0.55
C GLU A 706 18.58 0.79 1.39
N ASP A 707 19.73 0.55 0.75
CA ASP A 707 21.00 0.08 1.36
C ASP A 707 20.94 -1.25 2.15
N VAL A 708 19.79 -1.94 2.23
CA VAL A 708 19.60 -3.07 3.15
C VAL A 708 20.46 -4.30 2.83
N ALA A 709 21.00 -4.43 1.61
CA ALA A 709 21.59 -5.70 1.20
C ALA A 709 23.12 -5.70 1.29
N ALA A 710 23.82 -4.82 0.58
CA ALA A 710 25.28 -4.80 0.60
C ALA A 710 25.87 -4.00 1.79
N LYS A 711 25.23 -2.88 2.14
CA LYS A 711 25.62 -2.03 3.29
C LYS A 711 25.01 -2.55 4.61
N GLY A 712 23.85 -3.20 4.53
CA GLY A 712 23.14 -3.76 5.68
C GLY A 712 22.18 -2.76 6.35
N GLY A 713 21.62 -1.84 5.57
CA GLY A 713 20.81 -0.72 6.06
C GLY A 713 21.71 0.38 6.63
N VAL A 714 21.17 1.57 6.87
CA VAL A 714 21.97 2.72 7.34
C VAL A 714 22.70 2.44 8.66
N TYR A 715 22.09 1.62 9.53
CA TYR A 715 22.62 1.27 10.85
C TYR A 715 23.29 -0.12 10.92
N GLY A 716 23.44 -0.82 9.79
CA GLY A 716 24.07 -2.14 9.73
C GLY A 716 23.21 -3.31 10.26
N VAL A 717 21.91 -3.10 10.48
CA VAL A 717 20.97 -4.08 11.08
C VAL A 717 20.81 -5.34 10.21
N THR A 718 20.84 -5.21 8.88
CA THR A 718 20.69 -6.35 7.95
C THR A 718 22.03 -6.86 7.39
N LYS A 719 23.16 -6.38 7.93
CA LYS A 719 24.51 -6.76 7.47
C LYS A 719 24.72 -8.28 7.53
N GLY A 720 25.30 -8.85 6.48
CA GLY A 720 25.56 -10.29 6.39
C GLY A 720 24.38 -11.13 5.90
N LEU A 721 23.18 -10.57 5.75
CA LEU A 721 22.01 -11.35 5.30
C LEU A 721 22.06 -11.63 3.78
N ARG A 722 22.58 -10.71 2.96
CA ARG A 722 22.75 -10.90 1.51
C ARG A 722 23.76 -12.01 1.20
N GLU A 723 24.82 -12.11 2.00
CA GLU A 723 25.86 -13.11 1.87
C GLU A 723 25.34 -14.51 2.25
N ARG A 724 24.43 -14.61 3.22
CA ARG A 724 23.81 -15.87 3.67
C ARG A 724 22.66 -16.35 2.79
N PHE A 725 21.79 -15.44 2.34
CA PHE A 725 20.51 -15.79 1.69
C PHE A 725 20.40 -15.36 0.21
N GLY A 726 21.42 -14.67 -0.31
CA GLY A 726 21.55 -14.30 -1.72
C GLY A 726 20.72 -13.11 -2.17
N ALA A 727 21.14 -12.49 -3.28
CA ALA A 727 20.50 -11.30 -3.87
C ALA A 727 19.04 -11.53 -4.35
N ALA A 728 18.58 -12.78 -4.45
CA ALA A 728 17.18 -13.09 -4.73
C ALA A 728 16.26 -12.86 -3.52
N ARG A 729 16.80 -12.87 -2.29
CA ARG A 729 16.06 -12.72 -1.03
C ARG A 729 16.45 -11.49 -0.20
N VAL A 730 17.67 -10.96 -0.37
CA VAL A 730 18.09 -9.69 0.24
C VAL A 730 18.61 -8.76 -0.85
N PHE A 731 17.92 -7.64 -1.11
CA PHE A 731 18.24 -6.77 -2.24
C PHE A 731 17.91 -5.30 -1.97
N ASP A 732 18.73 -4.44 -2.56
CA ASP A 732 18.55 -2.99 -2.50
C ASP A 732 17.47 -2.54 -3.49
N THR A 733 16.65 -1.54 -3.14
CA THR A 733 15.65 -0.92 -4.02
C THR A 733 16.18 0.35 -4.69
N LEU A 734 15.36 0.98 -5.56
CA LEU A 734 15.51 2.41 -5.82
C LEU A 734 15.15 3.22 -4.56
N LEU A 735 15.51 4.51 -4.59
CA LEU A 735 15.18 5.49 -3.56
C LEU A 735 13.80 6.10 -3.83
N ASP A 736 12.77 5.47 -3.24
CA ASP A 736 11.34 5.79 -3.37
C ASP A 736 10.51 4.89 -2.43
N GLU A 737 10.03 5.44 -1.32
CA GLU A 737 9.27 4.69 -0.31
C GLU A 737 7.94 4.14 -0.86
N THR A 738 7.31 4.82 -1.84
CA THR A 738 6.07 4.35 -2.47
C THR A 738 6.32 3.07 -3.26
N SER A 739 7.45 3.01 -3.97
CA SER A 739 7.86 1.77 -4.65
C SER A 739 8.31 0.69 -3.69
N VAL A 740 9.00 1.00 -2.58
CA VAL A 740 9.36 0.00 -1.55
C VAL A 740 8.10 -0.70 -1.01
N LEU A 741 7.07 0.06 -0.62
CA LEU A 741 5.82 -0.54 -0.14
C LEU A 741 5.01 -1.21 -1.25
N GLY A 742 5.02 -0.65 -2.48
CA GLY A 742 4.43 -1.28 -3.67
C GLY A 742 5.01 -2.67 -3.98
N LEU A 743 6.33 -2.83 -3.90
CA LEU A 743 7.00 -4.12 -4.03
C LEU A 743 6.55 -5.10 -2.93
N GLY A 744 6.38 -4.63 -1.68
CA GLY A 744 5.83 -5.43 -0.58
C GLY A 744 4.38 -5.87 -0.78
N LEU A 745 3.50 -4.94 -1.16
CA LEU A 745 2.09 -5.22 -1.47
C LEU A 745 1.96 -6.36 -2.49
N GLY A 746 2.67 -6.25 -3.61
CA GLY A 746 2.63 -7.23 -4.68
C GLY A 746 3.29 -8.57 -4.32
N ALA A 747 4.39 -8.55 -3.55
CA ALA A 747 5.05 -9.77 -3.08
C ALA A 747 4.18 -10.58 -2.10
N GLY A 748 3.48 -9.90 -1.17
CA GLY A 748 2.54 -10.57 -0.25
C GLY A 748 1.39 -11.26 -0.99
N LEU A 749 0.88 -10.63 -2.07
CA LEU A 749 -0.15 -11.22 -2.93
C LEU A 749 0.35 -12.46 -3.69
N ALA A 750 1.63 -12.50 -4.08
CA ALA A 750 2.24 -13.65 -4.74
C ALA A 750 2.53 -14.84 -3.80
N GLY A 751 2.30 -14.70 -2.50
CA GLY A 751 2.63 -15.73 -1.49
C GLY A 751 4.06 -15.66 -0.93
N MET A 752 4.79 -14.56 -1.18
CA MET A 752 6.05 -14.27 -0.48
C MET A 752 5.77 -13.70 0.93
N LEU A 753 6.81 -13.65 1.78
CA LEU A 753 6.76 -12.94 3.07
C LEU A 753 7.67 -11.70 3.01
N PRO A 754 7.19 -10.57 2.47
CA PRO A 754 7.96 -9.34 2.36
C PRO A 754 8.25 -8.70 3.73
N VAL A 755 9.51 -8.30 3.91
CA VAL A 755 10.01 -7.51 5.04
C VAL A 755 10.70 -6.26 4.49
N PRO A 756 9.94 -5.25 4.01
CA PRO A 756 10.51 -4.01 3.50
C PRO A 756 11.08 -3.15 4.64
N GLU A 757 12.21 -2.49 4.43
CA GLU A 757 12.71 -1.39 5.28
C GLU A 757 12.41 -0.05 4.61
N ILE A 758 11.70 0.84 5.31
CA ILE A 758 11.67 2.27 5.00
C ILE A 758 12.78 2.92 5.81
N GLN A 759 13.67 3.69 5.16
CA GLN A 759 14.96 4.08 5.73
C GLN A 759 14.84 4.86 7.06
N TYR A 760 13.81 5.70 7.19
CA TYR A 760 13.49 6.46 8.41
C TYR A 760 11.97 6.66 8.56
N LEU A 761 11.47 6.72 9.81
CA LEU A 761 10.08 7.07 10.12
C LEU A 761 9.63 8.39 9.47
N ALA A 762 10.51 9.38 9.38
CA ALA A 762 10.20 10.67 8.76
C ALA A 762 9.92 10.58 7.24
N TYR A 763 10.37 9.51 6.57
CA TYR A 763 10.14 9.28 5.14
C TYR A 763 8.95 8.35 4.89
N LEU A 764 8.47 7.63 5.90
CA LEU A 764 7.24 6.84 5.80
C LEU A 764 6.03 7.70 5.39
N HIS A 765 5.99 8.95 5.85
CA HIS A 765 4.95 9.93 5.51
C HIS A 765 4.87 10.24 4.00
N ASN A 766 5.90 9.90 3.20
CA ASN A 766 5.85 9.98 1.73
C ASN A 766 4.97 8.88 1.09
N ALA A 767 4.77 7.76 1.79
CA ALA A 767 4.22 6.52 1.23
C ALA A 767 3.16 5.85 2.12
N GLU A 768 2.74 6.50 3.21
CA GLU A 768 1.77 6.02 4.20
C GLU A 768 0.45 5.48 3.59
N ASP A 769 0.00 6.02 2.46
CA ASP A 769 -1.18 5.54 1.72
C ASP A 769 -1.01 4.08 1.22
N GLN A 770 0.21 3.62 0.93
CA GLN A 770 0.43 2.21 0.59
C GLN A 770 0.17 1.27 1.78
N LEU A 771 0.25 1.77 3.03
CA LEU A 771 -0.20 1.04 4.22
C LEU A 771 -1.70 1.23 4.50
N ARG A 772 -2.14 2.49 4.50
CA ARG A 772 -3.47 2.93 4.92
C ARG A 772 -4.55 2.70 3.86
N GLY A 773 -4.27 3.09 2.62
CA GLY A 773 -5.16 2.95 1.47
C GLY A 773 -5.14 1.55 0.86
N GLU A 774 -3.98 0.89 0.79
CA GLU A 774 -3.83 -0.40 0.10
C GLU A 774 -3.60 -1.62 1.02
N ALA A 775 -2.63 -1.61 1.95
CA ALA A 775 -2.23 -2.84 2.66
C ALA A 775 -3.26 -3.34 3.68
N ALA A 776 -3.63 -2.49 4.65
CA ALA A 776 -4.51 -2.87 5.76
C ALA A 776 -5.97 -3.07 5.31
N THR A 777 -6.40 -2.31 4.30
CA THR A 777 -7.75 -2.31 3.72
C THR A 777 -8.05 -3.53 2.86
N LEU A 778 -7.05 -4.20 2.27
CA LEU A 778 -7.32 -5.26 1.29
C LEU A 778 -8.16 -6.41 1.86
N GLN A 779 -7.99 -6.76 3.14
CA GLN A 779 -8.83 -7.79 3.77
C GLN A 779 -10.27 -7.31 3.96
N PHE A 780 -10.49 -6.02 4.26
CA PHE A 780 -11.82 -5.42 4.38
C PHE A 780 -12.55 -5.35 3.04
N PHE A 781 -11.83 -5.05 1.95
CA PHE A 781 -12.35 -5.03 0.58
C PHE A 781 -12.31 -6.40 -0.15
N SER A 782 -11.96 -7.50 0.52
CA SER A 782 -11.94 -8.85 -0.06
C SER A 782 -12.47 -9.96 0.87
N GLN A 783 -13.06 -9.61 2.02
CA GLN A 783 -13.35 -10.52 3.14
C GLN A 783 -12.16 -11.42 3.57
N GLY A 784 -10.92 -10.98 3.30
CA GLY A 784 -9.70 -11.75 3.53
C GLY A 784 -9.47 -12.89 2.53
N ALA A 785 -10.13 -12.89 1.37
CA ALA A 785 -9.79 -13.71 0.22
C ALA A 785 -8.46 -13.26 -0.43
N PHE A 786 -8.18 -11.95 -0.39
CA PHE A 786 -6.87 -11.38 -0.69
C PHE A 786 -6.25 -10.73 0.56
N ARG A 787 -4.92 -10.76 0.68
CA ARG A 787 -4.17 -10.30 1.86
C ARG A 787 -2.81 -9.73 1.43
N ASN A 788 -2.24 -8.83 2.23
CA ASN A 788 -0.87 -8.34 2.06
C ASN A 788 -0.02 -8.65 3.31
N PRO A 789 0.29 -9.94 3.60
CA PRO A 789 1.12 -10.30 4.75
C PRO A 789 2.49 -9.62 4.63
N MET A 790 2.87 -8.79 5.61
CA MET A 790 4.16 -8.10 5.60
C MET A 790 4.62 -7.64 6.99
N VAL A 791 5.93 -7.47 7.16
CA VAL A 791 6.52 -6.81 8.33
C VAL A 791 7.40 -5.65 7.86
N VAL A 792 6.83 -4.45 7.84
CA VAL A 792 7.54 -3.22 7.46
C VAL A 792 8.45 -2.80 8.60
N ARG A 793 9.76 -2.81 8.37
CA ARG A 793 10.76 -2.29 9.30
C ARG A 793 10.93 -0.80 9.09
N VAL A 794 10.94 -0.03 10.18
CA VAL A 794 11.05 1.43 10.15
C VAL A 794 11.99 1.85 11.27
N PRO A 795 13.26 2.19 10.98
CA PRO A 795 14.12 2.89 11.91
C PRO A 795 13.50 4.25 12.24
N GLY A 796 13.38 4.59 13.51
CA GLY A 796 12.82 5.88 13.91
C GLY A 796 12.93 6.15 15.39
N LEU A 797 12.03 7.01 15.88
CA LEU A 797 12.07 7.61 17.20
C LEU A 797 13.32 8.52 17.36
N ALA A 798 13.37 9.28 18.46
CA ALA A 798 14.34 10.36 18.60
C ALA A 798 15.65 9.91 19.28
N TYR A 799 16.40 10.87 19.83
CA TYR A 799 17.62 10.71 20.65
C TYR A 799 18.89 10.27 19.89
N GLN A 800 18.93 10.39 18.57
CA GLN A 800 20.17 10.22 17.79
C GLN A 800 21.09 11.45 17.96
N GLU A 801 21.93 11.45 19.00
CA GLU A 801 22.75 12.63 19.36
C GLU A 801 23.79 13.04 18.30
N GLY A 802 24.28 12.08 17.51
CA GLY A 802 25.38 12.31 16.57
C GLY A 802 24.97 12.80 15.17
N PHE A 803 23.67 12.79 14.82
CA PHE A 803 23.25 13.00 13.43
C PHE A 803 21.79 13.46 13.29
N GLY A 804 21.58 14.54 12.53
CA GLY A 804 20.29 14.92 11.95
C GLY A 804 19.29 15.61 12.90
N GLY A 805 18.53 16.57 12.35
CA GLY A 805 17.33 17.13 13.00
C GLY A 805 16.10 16.26 12.73
N HIS A 806 14.91 16.88 12.74
CA HIS A 806 13.60 16.25 12.54
C HIS A 806 13.57 15.02 11.61
N PHE A 807 14.11 15.09 10.39
CA PHE A 807 14.06 13.99 9.42
C PHE A 807 14.82 12.70 9.83
N HIS A 808 15.64 12.76 10.87
CA HIS A 808 16.39 11.60 11.41
C HIS A 808 16.05 11.32 12.89
N ASN A 809 15.21 12.16 13.50
CA ASN A 809 14.82 12.11 14.90
C ASN A 809 13.29 12.24 15.06
N ASP A 810 12.50 11.85 14.05
CA ASP A 810 11.05 11.99 14.11
C ASP A 810 10.41 10.99 15.08
N ASN A 811 9.38 11.47 15.75
CA ASN A 811 8.59 10.78 16.76
C ASN A 811 7.08 10.87 16.46
N SER A 812 6.69 11.09 15.19
CA SER A 812 5.29 11.10 14.75
C SER A 812 4.81 9.68 14.43
N VAL A 813 4.08 9.06 15.37
CA VAL A 813 3.51 7.70 15.21
C VAL A 813 2.00 7.70 15.03
N ALA A 814 1.37 8.87 14.91
CA ALA A 814 -0.09 9.01 14.83
C ALA A 814 -0.67 8.29 13.61
N VAL A 815 -0.06 8.46 12.43
CA VAL A 815 -0.52 7.84 11.17
C VAL A 815 -0.37 6.31 11.15
N LEU A 816 0.48 5.74 12.00
CA LEU A 816 0.53 4.29 12.21
C LEU A 816 -0.57 3.78 13.15
N ARG A 817 -1.17 4.67 13.96
CA ARG A 817 -2.16 4.31 14.98
C ARG A 817 -3.59 4.58 14.54
N ASP A 818 -3.82 5.39 13.48
CA ASP A 818 -5.16 5.57 12.91
C ASP A 818 -5.61 4.40 12.02
N VAL A 819 -4.66 3.67 11.40
CA VAL A 819 -4.95 2.61 10.43
C VAL A 819 -5.61 1.39 11.10
N PRO A 820 -6.88 1.07 10.79
CA PRO A 820 -7.57 -0.05 11.40
C PRO A 820 -6.91 -1.39 11.06
N GLY A 821 -6.73 -2.24 12.06
CA GLY A 821 -6.17 -3.59 11.90
C GLY A 821 -4.64 -3.68 11.91
N LEU A 822 -3.93 -2.58 11.63
CA LEU A 822 -2.48 -2.53 11.64
C LEU A 822 -1.91 -2.95 13.01
N VAL A 823 -0.77 -3.65 12.99
CA VAL A 823 0.00 -3.97 14.20
C VAL A 823 1.26 -3.12 14.22
N VAL A 824 1.54 -2.46 15.33
CA VAL A 824 2.73 -1.60 15.51
C VAL A 824 3.51 -2.10 16.72
N ALA A 825 4.67 -2.70 16.48
CA ALA A 825 5.59 -3.23 17.49
C ALA A 825 6.80 -2.30 17.67
N VAL A 826 7.29 -2.16 18.91
CA VAL A 826 8.47 -1.35 19.24
C VAL A 826 9.41 -2.15 20.16
N PRO A 827 10.51 -2.71 19.65
CA PRO A 827 11.46 -3.46 20.47
C PRO A 827 12.42 -2.51 21.20
N ALA A 828 12.28 -2.39 22.52
CA ALA A 828 13.20 -1.57 23.32
C ALA A 828 14.49 -2.31 23.71
N ARG A 829 14.40 -3.61 24.05
CA ARG A 829 15.54 -4.41 24.54
C ARG A 829 16.00 -5.50 23.54
N PRO A 830 17.29 -5.88 23.53
CA PRO A 830 17.80 -6.93 22.65
C PRO A 830 17.12 -8.28 22.87
N ASP A 831 16.86 -8.64 24.14
CA ASP A 831 16.25 -9.92 24.51
C ASP A 831 14.74 -10.02 24.17
N ASP A 832 14.09 -8.89 23.86
CA ASP A 832 12.66 -8.81 23.51
C ASP A 832 12.41 -8.69 22.00
N ALA A 833 13.38 -8.14 21.25
CA ALA A 833 13.28 -7.92 19.81
C ALA A 833 13.05 -9.21 18.99
N GLY A 834 13.73 -10.30 19.34
CA GLY A 834 13.56 -11.59 18.68
C GLY A 834 12.16 -12.19 18.85
N PRO A 835 11.63 -12.30 20.07
CA PRO A 835 10.22 -12.62 20.34
C PRO A 835 9.21 -11.76 19.57
N LEU A 836 9.37 -10.43 19.55
CA LEU A 836 8.45 -9.54 18.84
C LEU A 836 8.47 -9.79 17.32
N LEU A 837 9.67 -9.85 16.71
CA LEU A 837 9.78 -10.06 15.27
C LEU A 837 9.24 -11.43 14.83
N ARG A 838 9.53 -12.51 15.57
CA ARG A 838 8.94 -13.83 15.32
C ARG A 838 7.42 -13.80 15.40
N THR A 839 6.85 -13.04 16.32
CA THR A 839 5.40 -12.88 16.45
C THR A 839 4.80 -12.14 15.25
N CYS A 840 5.45 -11.07 14.76
CA CYS A 840 5.01 -10.36 13.56
C CYS A 840 5.07 -11.24 12.31
N LEU A 841 6.14 -12.02 12.10
CA LEU A 841 6.28 -12.96 10.98
C LEU A 841 5.22 -14.08 11.04
N ALA A 842 4.99 -14.66 12.23
CA ALA A 842 3.96 -15.67 12.43
C ALA A 842 2.55 -15.11 12.23
N ALA A 843 2.25 -13.88 12.67
CA ALA A 843 0.97 -13.23 12.46
C ALA A 843 0.73 -12.87 10.98
N ALA A 844 1.76 -12.43 10.26
CA ALA A 844 1.68 -12.21 8.81
C ALA A 844 1.28 -13.50 8.09
N VAL A 845 1.96 -14.63 8.36
CA VAL A 845 1.64 -15.92 7.71
C VAL A 845 0.28 -16.50 8.13
N VAL A 846 -0.08 -16.44 9.42
CA VAL A 846 -1.31 -17.06 9.94
C VAL A 846 -2.56 -16.22 9.61
N ASP A 847 -2.50 -14.92 9.88
CA ASP A 847 -3.65 -14.00 9.86
C ASP A 847 -3.67 -13.07 8.65
N GLY A 848 -2.59 -12.97 7.86
CA GLY A 848 -2.43 -11.99 6.79
C GLY A 848 -1.97 -10.61 7.28
N THR A 849 -1.60 -10.50 8.55
CA THR A 849 -1.34 -9.25 9.26
C THR A 849 -0.27 -8.39 8.59
N VAL A 850 -0.62 -7.13 8.36
CA VAL A 850 0.33 -6.04 8.10
C VAL A 850 0.89 -5.58 9.44
N SER A 851 2.19 -5.71 9.64
CA SER A 851 2.88 -5.23 10.85
C SER A 851 3.88 -4.13 10.49
N VAL A 852 3.98 -3.11 11.33
CA VAL A 852 5.10 -2.16 11.36
C VAL A 852 5.95 -2.48 12.59
N PHE A 853 7.25 -2.64 12.36
CA PHE A 853 8.27 -2.92 13.37
C PHE A 853 9.13 -1.65 13.47
N LEU A 854 8.77 -0.79 14.41
CA LEU A 854 9.33 0.55 14.60
C LEU A 854 10.55 0.45 15.53
N GLU A 855 11.73 0.58 14.95
CA GLU A 855 13.01 0.29 15.60
C GLU A 855 13.63 1.57 16.19
N PRO A 856 13.81 1.69 17.52
CA PRO A 856 14.39 2.90 18.14
C PRO A 856 15.87 3.04 17.79
N ILE A 857 16.19 3.99 16.90
CA ILE A 857 17.54 4.18 16.33
C ILE A 857 18.61 4.34 17.42
N ALA A 858 18.32 5.16 18.42
CA ALA A 858 19.28 5.47 19.49
C ALA A 858 19.63 4.26 20.37
N LEU A 859 18.85 3.17 20.34
CA LEU A 859 19.10 1.93 21.10
C LEU A 859 19.83 0.83 20.31
N TYR A 860 19.98 0.96 18.99
CA TYR A 860 20.51 -0.11 18.12
C TYR A 860 21.84 -0.70 18.59
N HIS A 861 22.76 0.18 18.98
CA HIS A 861 24.15 -0.16 19.34
C HIS A 861 24.48 0.19 20.81
N THR A 862 23.47 0.59 21.59
CA THR A 862 23.62 0.82 23.03
C THR A 862 24.02 -0.46 23.74
N ARG A 863 25.05 -0.36 24.59
CA ARG A 863 25.58 -1.46 25.40
C ARG A 863 25.20 -1.30 26.86
N ASP A 864 25.20 -0.07 27.35
CA ASP A 864 25.20 0.24 28.77
C ASP A 864 23.84 0.78 29.25
N LEU A 865 23.44 0.42 30.48
CA LEU A 865 22.17 0.87 31.07
C LEU A 865 22.39 2.03 32.05
N TYR A 866 23.20 1.86 33.08
CA TYR A 866 23.39 2.83 34.17
C TYR A 866 24.70 3.60 34.02
N GLU A 867 25.83 2.90 33.90
CA GLU A 867 27.18 3.49 33.91
C GLU A 867 27.99 3.11 32.65
N PRO A 868 28.88 3.98 32.14
CA PRO A 868 29.67 3.70 30.95
C PRO A 868 30.51 2.42 31.07
N GLY A 869 30.28 1.46 30.16
CA GLY A 869 30.93 0.16 30.14
C GLY A 869 30.28 -0.94 31.00
N ASP A 870 29.11 -0.71 31.62
CA ASP A 870 28.42 -1.75 32.41
C ASP A 870 27.90 -2.92 31.55
N GLY A 871 27.59 -2.71 30.27
CA GLY A 871 27.03 -3.73 29.39
C GLY A 871 25.60 -4.21 29.73
N GLU A 872 24.90 -3.59 30.68
CA GLU A 872 23.61 -4.06 31.21
C GLU A 872 22.40 -3.80 30.29
N TRP A 873 22.59 -3.06 29.19
CA TRP A 873 21.59 -2.98 28.12
C TRP A 873 21.66 -4.14 27.14
N LEU A 874 22.77 -4.90 27.12
CA LEU A 874 22.90 -6.08 26.27
C LEU A 874 21.94 -7.19 26.74
N GLY A 875 21.45 -7.98 25.79
CA GLY A 875 20.53 -9.09 26.07
C GLY A 875 21.05 -10.41 25.51
N ALA A 876 20.82 -11.50 26.23
CA ALA A 876 21.06 -12.84 25.69
C ALA A 876 20.03 -13.15 24.59
N TYR A 877 20.47 -13.72 23.47
CA TYR A 877 19.56 -14.26 22.47
C TYR A 877 19.03 -15.62 22.94
N ALA A 878 17.71 -15.79 23.01
CA ALA A 878 17.11 -17.03 23.45
C ALA A 878 17.39 -18.18 22.46
N GLU A 879 17.83 -19.33 22.97
CA GLU A 879 17.93 -20.57 22.20
C GLU A 879 16.54 -21.04 21.68
N PRO A 880 16.47 -21.78 20.56
CA PRO A 880 15.20 -22.23 19.98
C PRO A 880 14.24 -22.93 20.94
N SER A 881 14.74 -23.72 21.90
CA SER A 881 13.90 -24.42 22.89
C SER A 881 13.02 -23.46 23.71
N ALA A 882 13.54 -22.25 23.99
CA ALA A 882 12.90 -21.25 24.83
C ALA A 882 11.92 -20.34 24.07
N TRP A 883 11.94 -20.32 22.73
CA TRP A 883 11.14 -19.37 21.93
C TRP A 883 9.62 -19.50 22.14
N ALA A 884 9.12 -20.70 22.45
CA ALA A 884 7.71 -20.93 22.73
C ALA A 884 7.28 -20.36 24.10
N ALA A 885 8.15 -20.45 25.10
CA ALA A 885 7.90 -19.91 26.44
C ALA A 885 8.15 -18.39 26.50
N GLY A 886 9.17 -17.90 25.77
CA GLY A 886 9.49 -16.49 25.60
C GLY A 886 8.73 -15.78 24.48
N HIS A 887 7.65 -16.38 23.96
CA HIS A 887 6.79 -15.74 22.95
C HIS A 887 6.15 -14.47 23.51
N ALA A 888 6.12 -13.39 22.71
CA ALA A 888 5.53 -12.11 23.09
C ALA A 888 4.24 -11.88 22.29
N PRO A 889 3.04 -12.20 22.81
CA PRO A 889 1.81 -12.09 22.03
C PRO A 889 1.45 -10.62 21.74
N ILE A 890 0.84 -10.38 20.57
CA ILE A 890 0.34 -9.06 20.15
C ILE A 890 -0.57 -8.47 21.23
N GLY A 891 -0.28 -7.24 21.66
CA GLY A 891 -1.04 -6.55 22.70
C GLY A 891 -0.75 -7.01 24.13
N ARG A 892 0.45 -7.52 24.41
CA ARG A 892 0.92 -7.85 25.78
C ARG A 892 2.15 -7.02 26.16
N ALA A 893 2.06 -6.30 27.28
CA ALA A 893 3.17 -5.52 27.82
C ALA A 893 4.27 -6.41 28.43
N ARG A 894 5.43 -5.82 28.76
CA ARG A 894 6.46 -6.38 29.63
C ARG A 894 6.70 -5.43 30.79
N VAL A 895 7.09 -5.96 31.95
CA VAL A 895 7.18 -5.17 33.18
C VAL A 895 8.48 -5.49 33.92
N TYR A 896 9.14 -4.44 34.39
CA TYR A 896 10.37 -4.48 35.17
C TYR A 896 10.09 -3.83 36.52
N GLY A 897 10.38 -4.53 37.62
CA GLY A 897 10.29 -3.97 38.98
C GLY A 897 11.64 -3.42 39.44
N VAL A 898 11.63 -2.23 40.04
CA VAL A 898 12.81 -1.58 40.62
C VAL A 898 12.44 -1.08 42.02
N GLY A 899 13.32 -1.26 43.02
CA GLY A 899 12.99 -0.98 44.42
C GLY A 899 11.87 -1.91 44.96
N SER A 900 10.93 -1.38 45.75
CA SER A 900 9.72 -2.11 46.17
C SER A 900 8.81 -2.50 45.00
N ALA A 901 8.91 -1.76 43.89
CA ALA A 901 7.95 -1.70 42.79
C ALA A 901 6.50 -1.34 43.20
N GLU A 902 6.23 -0.82 44.40
CA GLU A 902 4.86 -0.60 44.90
C GLU A 902 4.34 0.85 44.76
N ASP A 903 5.21 1.84 44.52
CA ASP A 903 4.87 3.25 44.67
C ASP A 903 4.44 3.97 43.38
N VAL A 904 5.03 3.63 42.22
CA VAL A 904 4.72 4.27 40.92
C VAL A 904 4.73 3.27 39.75
N THR A 905 3.72 3.32 38.88
CA THR A 905 3.72 2.60 37.59
C THR A 905 4.11 3.55 36.46
N ILE A 906 5.31 3.38 35.91
CA ILE A 906 5.81 4.17 34.78
C ILE A 906 5.48 3.42 33.49
N VAL A 907 4.66 4.00 32.59
CA VAL A 907 4.20 3.35 31.36
C VAL A 907 4.86 3.98 30.14
N THR A 908 5.57 3.19 29.33
CA THR A 908 6.45 3.70 28.26
C THR A 908 6.74 2.67 27.16
N PHE A 909 7.57 3.03 26.18
CA PHE A 909 7.98 2.22 25.02
C PHE A 909 9.30 2.78 24.45
N GLY A 910 9.96 2.04 23.55
CA GLY A 910 11.13 2.54 22.80
C GLY A 910 12.28 3.05 23.66
N ASN A 911 12.82 4.22 23.31
CA ASN A 911 13.86 4.94 24.07
C ASN A 911 13.39 5.24 25.51
N GLY A 912 12.08 5.46 25.68
CA GLY A 912 11.41 5.67 26.96
C GLY A 912 11.65 4.58 27.99
N VAL A 913 11.83 3.31 27.58
CA VAL A 913 12.10 2.19 28.50
C VAL A 913 13.47 2.35 29.17
N ARG A 914 14.52 2.69 28.40
CA ARG A 914 15.87 2.89 28.95
C ARG A 914 15.93 4.07 29.91
N MET A 915 15.35 5.21 29.52
CA MET A 915 15.28 6.40 30.37
C MET A 915 14.46 6.14 31.65
N SER A 916 13.35 5.40 31.55
CA SER A 916 12.50 5.08 32.70
C SER A 916 13.16 4.12 33.69
N LEU A 917 13.97 3.16 33.22
CA LEU A 917 14.74 2.26 34.09
C LEU A 917 15.84 3.01 34.86
N ARG A 918 16.53 3.95 34.21
CA ARG A 918 17.53 4.82 34.85
C ARG A 918 16.90 5.73 35.90
N ALA A 919 15.81 6.42 35.55
CA ALA A 919 15.03 7.23 36.49
C ALA A 919 14.47 6.39 37.66
N ALA A 920 14.02 5.15 37.40
CA ALA A 920 13.55 4.23 38.43
C ALA A 920 14.67 3.80 39.40
N SER A 921 15.92 3.68 38.94
CA SER A 921 17.06 3.41 39.84
C SER A 921 17.30 4.59 40.78
N THR A 922 17.35 5.82 40.27
CA THR A 922 17.49 7.03 41.11
C THR A 922 16.35 7.18 42.12
N LEU A 923 15.13 6.81 41.74
CA LEU A 923 13.98 6.77 42.65
C LEU A 923 14.13 5.67 43.72
N ALA A 924 14.69 4.51 43.38
CA ALA A 924 14.94 3.44 44.34
C ALA A 924 16.02 3.81 45.38
N ASP A 925 17.02 4.61 45.00
CA ASP A 925 17.99 5.20 45.95
C ASP A 925 17.32 6.19 46.94
N GLU A 926 16.21 6.81 46.53
CA GLU A 926 15.31 7.62 47.37
C GLU A 926 14.27 6.77 48.14
N GLY A 927 14.30 5.45 48.01
CA GLY A 927 13.37 4.51 48.66
C GLY A 927 12.02 4.34 47.95
N ILE A 928 11.87 4.85 46.72
CA ILE A 928 10.63 4.82 45.93
C ILE A 928 10.70 3.66 44.91
N GLY A 929 9.80 2.71 44.99
CA GLY A 929 9.76 1.59 44.04
C GLY A 929 8.89 1.84 42.81
N CYS A 930 9.40 1.46 41.65
CA CYS A 930 8.77 1.69 40.36
C CYS A 930 8.50 0.37 39.61
N ARG A 931 7.33 0.27 38.96
CA ARG A 931 7.03 -0.70 37.89
C ARG A 931 7.20 0.00 36.55
N VAL A 932 8.25 -0.31 35.79
CA VAL A 932 8.41 0.16 34.42
C VAL A 932 7.69 -0.81 33.49
N VAL A 933 6.59 -0.35 32.89
CA VAL A 933 5.75 -1.08 31.94
C VAL A 933 6.15 -0.67 30.52
N ASP A 934 6.85 -1.56 29.84
CA ASP A 934 7.14 -1.48 28.42
C ASP A 934 5.93 -2.02 27.64
N LEU A 935 5.27 -1.17 26.86
CA LEU A 935 4.06 -1.53 26.13
C LEU A 935 4.32 -2.61 25.07
N ARG A 936 5.52 -2.60 24.46
CA ARG A 936 5.93 -3.38 23.26
C ARG A 936 5.08 -3.20 21.99
N TRP A 937 3.81 -2.82 22.13
CA TRP A 937 2.82 -2.66 21.07
C TRP A 937 2.12 -1.32 21.21
N LEU A 938 2.15 -0.50 20.14
CA LEU A 938 1.42 0.78 20.08
C LEU A 938 0.03 0.62 19.43
N ALA A 939 -0.13 -0.42 18.60
CA ALA A 939 -1.39 -0.87 18.03
C ALA A 939 -1.37 -2.42 17.95
N PRO A 940 -2.34 -3.14 18.54
CA PRO A 940 -3.24 -2.66 19.60
C PRO A 940 -2.46 -2.33 20.88
N LEU A 941 -2.95 -1.38 21.67
CA LEU A 941 -2.39 -1.12 23.00
C LEU A 941 -2.64 -2.33 23.95
N PRO A 942 -1.72 -2.64 24.88
CA PRO A 942 -1.84 -3.75 25.83
C PRO A 942 -2.75 -3.41 27.02
N VAL A 943 -4.00 -3.00 26.74
CA VAL A 943 -4.95 -2.41 27.71
C VAL A 943 -5.13 -3.26 28.98
N ALA A 944 -5.22 -4.60 28.85
CA ALA A 944 -5.40 -5.48 30.00
C ALA A 944 -4.18 -5.53 30.95
N ASP A 945 -2.95 -5.44 30.43
CA ASP A 945 -1.76 -5.33 31.27
C ASP A 945 -1.62 -3.92 31.84
N LEU A 946 -1.89 -2.89 31.03
CA LEU A 946 -1.88 -1.49 31.44
C LEU A 946 -2.76 -1.25 32.68
N ILE A 947 -4.02 -1.68 32.65
CA ILE A 947 -4.95 -1.53 33.78
C ILE A 947 -4.43 -2.29 34.99
N ARG A 948 -3.97 -3.53 34.80
CA ARG A 948 -3.49 -4.42 35.88
C ARG A 948 -2.29 -3.81 36.62
N GLU A 949 -1.33 -3.24 35.90
CA GLU A 949 -0.15 -2.59 36.51
C GLU A 949 -0.47 -1.19 37.06
N ALA A 950 -1.41 -0.46 36.44
CA ALA A 950 -1.89 0.82 36.96
C ALA A 950 -2.59 0.66 38.32
N SER A 951 -3.51 -0.30 38.42
CA SER A 951 -4.21 -0.64 39.67
C SER A 951 -3.29 -1.16 40.78
N ALA A 952 -2.10 -1.67 40.44
CA ALA A 952 -1.15 -2.21 41.42
C ALA A 952 -0.38 -1.13 42.22
N THR A 953 -0.40 0.14 41.79
CA THR A 953 0.18 1.30 42.51
C THR A 953 -0.83 2.41 42.76
N GLY A 954 -1.87 2.52 41.93
CA GLY A 954 -2.79 3.66 41.94
C GLY A 954 -2.13 4.99 41.53
N ARG A 955 -0.91 4.95 40.98
CA ARG A 955 -0.06 6.11 40.67
C ARG A 955 0.67 5.88 39.33
N VAL A 956 0.02 6.26 38.22
CA VAL A 956 0.56 6.10 36.86
C VAL A 956 1.31 7.33 36.36
N LEU A 957 2.55 7.15 35.92
CA LEU A 957 3.30 8.11 35.12
C LEU A 957 3.44 7.60 33.68
N VAL A 958 2.71 8.19 32.74
CA VAL A 958 2.87 7.93 31.31
C VAL A 958 4.11 8.69 30.81
N VAL A 959 5.08 7.98 30.28
CA VAL A 959 6.33 8.52 29.69
C VAL A 959 6.30 8.24 28.19
N ASP A 960 6.01 9.30 27.44
CA ASP A 960 5.67 9.26 26.02
C ASP A 960 6.71 10.03 25.22
N GLU A 961 7.65 9.34 24.55
CA GLU A 961 8.68 10.05 23.77
C GLU A 961 8.13 10.70 22.49
N THR A 962 6.88 10.41 22.13
CA THR A 962 6.18 11.06 21.02
C THR A 962 5.61 12.41 21.44
N ARG A 963 5.18 13.21 20.44
CA ARG A 963 4.70 14.57 20.65
C ARG A 963 3.46 14.58 21.57
N ARG A 964 3.29 15.66 22.34
CA ARG A 964 2.20 15.78 23.31
C ARG A 964 0.83 15.59 22.67
N SER A 965 0.61 16.14 21.48
CA SER A 965 -0.61 16.02 20.69
C SER A 965 -0.49 14.89 19.66
N GLY A 966 -1.45 13.95 19.64
CA GLY A 966 -1.43 12.76 18.77
C GLY A 966 -0.50 11.63 19.25
N GLY A 967 0.19 11.83 20.37
CA GLY A 967 1.12 10.87 20.96
C GLY A 967 0.46 9.59 21.51
N VAL A 968 1.29 8.60 21.83
CA VAL A 968 0.82 7.29 22.36
C VAL A 968 0.05 7.47 23.67
N GLY A 969 0.51 8.41 24.51
CA GLY A 969 -0.02 8.64 25.84
C GLY A 969 -1.47 9.11 25.92
N GLU A 970 -2.03 9.62 24.81
CA GLU A 970 -3.46 9.93 24.73
C GLU A 970 -4.30 8.65 24.77
N GLY A 971 -3.90 7.62 24.02
CA GLY A 971 -4.59 6.31 24.02
C GLY A 971 -4.41 5.55 25.32
N ILE A 972 -3.27 5.74 26.01
CA ILE A 972 -3.01 5.17 27.34
C ILE A 972 -3.94 5.81 28.38
N LEU A 973 -4.09 7.15 28.36
CA LEU A 973 -4.98 7.87 29.27
C LEU A 973 -6.46 7.55 28.99
N ALA A 974 -6.87 7.46 27.72
CA ALA A 974 -8.22 7.05 27.35
C ALA A 974 -8.53 5.63 27.87
N ALA A 975 -7.65 4.66 27.60
CA ALA A 975 -7.83 3.28 28.06
C ALA A 975 -7.91 3.12 29.59
N LEU A 976 -7.28 4.01 30.37
CA LEU A 976 -7.42 4.06 31.82
C LEU A 976 -8.78 4.66 32.23
N VAL A 977 -9.21 5.75 31.60
CA VAL A 977 -10.51 6.40 31.87
C VAL A 977 -11.68 5.48 31.51
N ASP A 978 -11.65 4.86 30.33
CA ASP A 978 -12.69 3.94 29.84
C ASP A 978 -12.82 2.69 30.72
N ALA A 979 -11.70 2.27 31.36
CA ALA A 979 -11.66 1.18 32.33
C ALA A 979 -12.09 1.58 33.75
N GLY A 980 -12.45 2.85 33.99
CA GLY A 980 -12.84 3.35 35.30
C GLY A 980 -11.69 3.46 36.31
N TYR A 981 -10.45 3.67 35.86
CA TYR A 981 -9.29 3.85 36.74
C TYR A 981 -9.42 5.13 37.59
N VAL A 982 -9.57 4.95 38.90
CA VAL A 982 -9.74 6.04 39.89
C VAL A 982 -8.43 6.54 40.52
N GLY A 983 -7.28 5.97 40.14
CA GLY A 983 -5.98 6.36 40.70
C GLY A 983 -5.43 7.66 40.11
N ALA A 984 -4.32 8.14 40.65
CA ALA A 984 -3.62 9.29 40.09
C ALA A 984 -2.96 8.91 38.76
N ALA A 985 -3.02 9.81 37.77
CA ALA A 985 -2.32 9.70 36.50
C ALA A 985 -1.65 11.04 36.12
N ARG A 986 -0.46 10.97 35.52
CA ARG A 986 0.27 12.10 34.94
C ARG A 986 0.95 11.66 33.64
N ARG A 987 1.07 12.56 32.67
CA ARG A 987 1.89 12.35 31.45
C ARG A 987 3.09 13.30 31.42
N VAL A 988 4.24 12.75 31.07
CA VAL A 988 5.44 13.44 30.58
C VAL A 988 5.56 13.05 29.12
N ALA A 989 5.61 14.05 28.23
CA ALA A 989 5.66 13.85 26.78
C ALA A 989 6.58 14.87 26.12
N ALA A 990 7.05 14.59 24.91
CA ALA A 990 7.78 15.59 24.11
C ALA A 990 6.87 16.79 23.80
N VAL A 991 7.47 17.97 23.64
CA VAL A 991 6.76 19.19 23.25
C VAL A 991 6.24 19.05 21.81
N ASP A 992 5.14 19.75 21.50
CA ASP A 992 4.58 19.80 20.15
C ASP A 992 5.46 20.67 19.22
N SER A 993 6.58 20.11 18.80
CA SER A 993 7.51 20.71 17.85
C SER A 993 8.10 19.68 16.90
N PHE A 994 8.72 20.15 15.82
CA PHE A 994 9.74 19.38 15.12
C PHE A 994 11.01 19.31 15.98
N VAL A 995 11.83 18.27 15.83
CA VAL A 995 13.06 18.11 16.62
C VAL A 995 14.20 18.95 16.01
N PRO A 996 14.76 19.94 16.74
CA PRO A 996 15.86 20.77 16.26
C PRO A 996 17.22 20.04 16.34
N LEU A 997 18.25 20.63 15.75
CA LEU A 997 19.61 20.09 15.76
C LEU A 997 20.33 20.25 17.12
N GLY A 998 21.18 19.28 17.46
CA GLY A 998 22.15 19.38 18.55
C GLY A 998 21.53 19.55 19.95
N PRO A 999 22.18 20.27 20.88
CA PRO A 999 21.72 20.40 22.27
C PRO A 999 20.30 20.95 22.45
N ALA A 1000 19.73 21.63 21.44
CA ALA A 1000 18.36 22.11 21.45
C ALA A 1000 17.32 20.97 21.44
N ALA A 1001 17.65 19.78 20.91
CA ALA A 1001 16.74 18.63 20.91
C ALA A 1001 16.32 18.24 22.35
N ARG A 1002 17.25 18.34 23.30
CA ARG A 1002 17.01 18.05 24.73
C ARG A 1002 16.12 19.08 25.45
N GLN A 1003 15.71 20.16 24.77
CA GLN A 1003 14.73 21.14 25.30
C GLN A 1003 13.28 20.79 24.93
N VAL A 1004 13.07 19.93 23.92
CA VAL A 1004 11.74 19.55 23.41
C VAL A 1004 11.42 18.07 23.59
N LEU A 1005 12.44 17.22 23.69
CA LEU A 1005 12.29 15.78 23.98
C LEU A 1005 12.16 15.51 25.49
N VAL A 1006 11.62 14.34 25.85
CA VAL A 1006 11.58 13.86 27.25
C VAL A 1006 13.00 13.61 27.78
N SER A 1007 13.25 13.86 29.07
CA SER A 1007 14.52 13.57 29.76
C SER A 1007 14.31 12.73 31.03
N GLU A 1008 15.38 12.09 31.50
CA GLU A 1008 15.39 11.32 32.75
C GLU A 1008 14.98 12.19 33.96
N ASP A 1009 15.46 13.43 34.05
CA ASP A 1009 15.02 14.41 35.05
C ASP A 1009 13.50 14.66 35.01
N ALA A 1010 12.91 14.78 33.81
CA ALA A 1010 11.49 15.02 33.64
C ALA A 1010 10.64 13.81 34.09
N ILE A 1011 11.16 12.59 33.92
CA ILE A 1011 10.55 11.35 34.42
C ILE A 1011 10.61 11.33 35.96
N THR A 1012 11.80 11.52 36.54
CA THR A 1012 12.02 11.50 37.99
C THR A 1012 11.20 12.57 38.71
N GLN A 1013 11.21 13.82 38.23
CA GLN A 1013 10.35 14.88 38.78
C GLN A 1013 8.86 14.64 38.52
N GLY A 1014 8.51 13.98 37.40
CA GLY A 1014 7.16 13.51 37.11
C GLY A 1014 6.64 12.54 38.17
N ALA A 1015 7.46 11.56 38.56
CA ALA A 1015 7.17 10.59 39.62
C ALA A 1015 7.06 11.28 41.00
N ARG A 1016 8.05 12.09 41.40
CA ARG A 1016 8.01 12.83 42.68
C ARG A 1016 6.74 13.72 42.79
N THR A 1017 6.36 14.40 41.71
CA THR A 1017 5.15 15.25 41.70
C THR A 1017 3.84 14.43 41.70
N LEU A 1018 3.88 13.18 41.27
CA LEU A 1018 2.75 12.25 41.36
C LEU A 1018 2.62 11.65 42.77
N LEU A 1019 3.75 11.43 43.45
CA LEU A 1019 3.81 10.92 44.82
C LEU A 1019 3.39 11.94 45.88
N ALA A 1020 3.61 13.22 45.62
CA ALA A 1020 3.20 14.35 46.47
C ALA A 1020 1.70 14.71 46.37
N ARG A 1021 0.86 13.78 45.89
CA ARG A 1021 -0.60 13.88 45.78
C ARG A 1021 -1.27 12.74 46.55
#